data_AF-A0A956YIQ6-F1
#
_entry.id   AF-A0A956YIQ6-F1
#
_cell.length_a   1.000
_cell.length_b   1.000
_cell.length_c   1.000
_cell.angle_alpha   90.00
_cell.angle_beta   90.00
_cell.angle_gamma   90.00
#
_symmetry.space_group_name_H-M   'P 1'
#
loop_
_entity.id
_entity.type
_entity.pdbx_description
1 polymer ?
#
loop_
_entity_poly.entity_id
_entity_poly.type
_entity_poly.pdbx_seq_one_letter_code
_entity_poly.pdbx_strand_id
1 'polypeptide(L)'
;MTRKRYGRYEIESELGRGGMATVYLAHDPRFGRKVALKVMSRALRDDPTFRGRFEREARIIATLEHPAIVPVYDYGESDGQPFLVMRHMPGGTLGDRIIAGPFTLATAVPIIQRLSGALDHAHQHGVIHRDLKPGNILFDQYNNAFLTDFGIVKLAQGSNTNLTGSGVIGTPAYMSPEQIHGEKLLDGRSDIYTLGIILFEMLTGRKPYRAETPVKQMMAHVLNPIPQIRLMKPELPESFEPVMQRVLAKERDERFANGAELTEALSQTLTGLAVPLIQPEDTPVRAQPIVVPNDPPTVVMQPSIRESEVLPSPEAEVVQNEAVVVQKRPFHWLYWLFLGVLFVAAVFFGANFLRQAEPTPTAERIELVLPTQIVVEPVVTTAPTTTTAATLAPTSTIAPSPSPVAITELPTPFISTIGQSVNGTPLEVVRLGSGPKTLVFIGGLHAGFAPGTVELANRMVDYYTENLAAIPPEITLLIIPSANPDSPRAPGQLAGRLNANGVDLNRNWDCRWLANPPWGSQEAVEGMGGTAPFSEPEVRSLSNFIVAQESTAVIFWQAKSAEGLVSPGECVEGASISQDLADVYGGATDYRVADFEALVNTEVFGDATNWLDSQGIPAISVLIKEYTATDFEENLAAVEAVMQFYANEEVGE
;
A
#
# COMPACT_ATOMS: atom_id res chain seq x y z
N MET A 1 32.82 -16.92 -9.47
CA MET A 1 31.42 -16.77 -9.93
C MET A 1 31.34 -15.58 -10.86
N THR A 2 30.77 -15.74 -12.05
CA THR A 2 30.57 -14.65 -13.02
C THR A 2 29.40 -13.77 -12.56
N ARG A 3 29.60 -12.45 -12.42
CA ARG A 3 28.50 -11.52 -12.13
C ARG A 3 27.49 -11.54 -13.28
N LYS A 4 26.20 -11.41 -12.96
CA LYS A 4 25.11 -11.23 -13.93
C LYS A 4 25.41 -9.98 -14.78
N ARG A 5 25.13 -10.03 -16.09
CA ARG A 5 25.36 -8.92 -17.03
C ARG A 5 24.13 -8.72 -17.92
N TYR A 6 23.96 -7.50 -18.41
CA TYR A 6 23.01 -7.14 -19.47
C TYR A 6 23.78 -6.34 -20.52
N GLY A 7 23.95 -6.89 -21.73
CA GLY A 7 24.90 -6.34 -22.70
C GLY A 7 26.31 -6.21 -22.09
N ARG A 8 26.85 -4.99 -22.06
CA ARG A 8 28.17 -4.70 -21.44
C ARG A 8 28.12 -4.40 -19.94
N TYR A 9 26.93 -4.20 -19.37
CA TYR A 9 26.76 -3.68 -18.01
C TYR A 9 26.81 -4.81 -16.98
N GLU A 10 27.63 -4.64 -15.95
CA GLU A 10 27.84 -5.65 -14.91
C GLU A 10 26.99 -5.32 -13.68
N ILE A 11 26.12 -6.23 -13.26
CA ILE A 11 25.26 -6.00 -12.09
C ILE A 11 26.11 -6.03 -10.80
N GLU A 12 25.96 -4.99 -9.99
CA GLU A 12 26.49 -4.92 -8.62
C GLU A 12 25.44 -5.33 -7.60
N SER A 13 24.24 -4.73 -7.66
CA SER A 13 23.12 -5.01 -6.75
C SER A 13 21.78 -4.69 -7.40
N GLU A 14 20.68 -5.10 -6.78
CA GLU A 14 19.34 -4.58 -7.07
C GLU A 14 19.15 -3.24 -6.34
N LEU A 15 18.48 -2.28 -6.98
CA LEU A 15 18.07 -0.99 -6.39
C LEU A 15 16.56 -0.93 -6.13
N GLY A 16 15.78 -1.75 -6.82
CA GLY A 16 14.34 -1.88 -6.59
C GLY A 16 13.66 -2.70 -7.69
N ARG A 17 12.50 -3.25 -7.36
CA ARG A 17 11.70 -4.10 -8.25
C ARG A 17 10.24 -3.65 -8.22
N GLY A 18 9.60 -3.67 -9.39
CA GLY A 18 8.15 -3.59 -9.51
C GLY A 18 7.67 -4.55 -10.61
N GLY A 19 6.37 -4.80 -10.68
CA GLY A 19 5.81 -5.87 -11.54
C GLY A 19 6.15 -5.79 -13.05
N MET A 20 6.58 -4.63 -13.55
CA MET A 20 6.93 -4.43 -14.97
C MET A 20 8.45 -4.34 -15.24
N ALA A 21 9.28 -4.05 -14.24
CA ALA A 21 10.72 -3.84 -14.41
C ALA A 21 11.51 -3.95 -13.09
N THR A 22 12.78 -4.35 -13.20
CA THR A 22 13.75 -4.33 -12.11
C THR A 22 14.83 -3.28 -12.40
N VAL A 23 15.17 -2.45 -11.42
CA VAL A 23 16.27 -1.48 -11.50
C VAL A 23 17.46 -2.05 -10.74
N TYR A 24 18.61 -2.15 -11.41
CA TYR A 24 19.86 -2.61 -10.83
C TYR A 24 20.88 -1.47 -10.74
N LEU A 25 21.74 -1.52 -9.74
CA LEU A 25 23.02 -0.82 -9.77
C LEU A 25 23.97 -1.63 -10.66
N ALA A 26 24.53 -1.00 -11.67
CA ALA A 26 25.46 -1.66 -12.58
C ALA A 26 26.71 -0.81 -12.83
N HIS A 27 27.81 -1.49 -13.15
CA HIS A 27 29.05 -0.89 -13.61
C HIS A 27 29.09 -0.90 -15.16
N ASP A 28 29.41 0.24 -15.78
CA ASP A 28 29.76 0.33 -17.19
C ASP A 28 31.29 0.22 -17.34
N PRO A 29 31.84 -0.97 -17.69
CA PRO A 29 33.28 -1.17 -17.75
C PRO A 29 33.96 -0.40 -18.89
N ARG A 30 33.20 0.13 -19.86
CA ARG A 30 33.76 0.96 -20.95
C ARG A 30 34.11 2.37 -20.49
N PHE A 31 33.35 2.91 -19.54
CA PHE A 31 33.51 4.27 -19.04
C PHE A 31 33.94 4.34 -17.57
N GLY A 32 34.05 3.20 -16.87
CA GLY A 32 34.51 3.12 -15.47
C GLY A 32 33.56 3.79 -14.48
N ARG A 33 32.24 3.74 -14.72
CA ARG A 33 31.22 4.47 -13.94
C ARG A 33 30.07 3.57 -13.50
N LYS A 34 29.43 3.94 -12.39
CA LYS A 34 28.16 3.35 -11.95
C LYS A 34 26.98 3.97 -12.70
N VAL A 35 26.02 3.13 -13.05
CA VAL A 35 24.77 3.48 -13.76
C VAL A 35 23.61 2.77 -13.08
N ALA A 36 22.40 3.32 -13.20
CA ALA A 36 21.18 2.59 -12.90
C ALA A 36 20.70 1.92 -14.19
N LEU A 37 20.41 0.63 -14.13
CA LEU A 37 20.00 -0.20 -15.26
C LEU A 37 18.58 -0.71 -15.01
N LYS A 38 17.60 -0.18 -15.74
CA LYS A 38 16.20 -0.61 -15.66
C LYS A 38 15.90 -1.66 -16.72
N VAL A 39 15.74 -2.91 -16.28
CA VAL A 39 15.48 -4.08 -17.14
C VAL A 39 13.99 -4.42 -17.11
N MET A 40 13.36 -4.59 -18.27
CA MET A 40 11.94 -4.95 -18.37
C MET A 40 11.68 -6.41 -17.96
N SER A 41 10.51 -6.68 -17.38
CA SER A 41 10.08 -8.02 -16.99
C SER A 41 10.09 -9.00 -18.18
N ARG A 42 10.38 -10.28 -17.91
CA ARG A 42 10.35 -11.34 -18.94
C ARG A 42 8.97 -11.55 -19.55
N ALA A 43 7.91 -11.24 -18.81
CA ALA A 43 6.53 -11.29 -19.34
C ALA A 43 6.28 -10.30 -20.51
N LEU A 44 7.12 -9.27 -20.66
CA LEU A 44 7.05 -8.29 -21.75
C LEU A 44 7.93 -8.66 -22.96
N ARG A 45 8.64 -9.80 -22.92
CA ARG A 45 9.53 -10.28 -23.99
C ARG A 45 8.76 -10.69 -25.25
N ASP A 46 7.58 -11.29 -25.06
CA ASP A 46 6.86 -12.00 -26.12
C ASP A 46 5.81 -11.13 -26.83
N ASP A 47 5.73 -9.83 -26.52
CA ASP A 47 4.93 -8.83 -27.25
C ASP A 47 5.82 -8.02 -28.24
N PRO A 48 5.75 -8.28 -29.56
CA PRO A 48 6.53 -7.55 -30.55
C PRO A 48 6.14 -6.08 -30.66
N THR A 49 4.89 -5.73 -30.31
CA THR A 49 4.38 -4.36 -30.38
C THR A 49 4.90 -3.52 -29.22
N PHE A 50 5.05 -4.11 -28.04
CA PHE A 50 5.67 -3.48 -26.88
C PHE A 50 7.12 -3.05 -27.18
N ARG A 51 7.96 -3.96 -27.70
CA ARG A 51 9.38 -3.66 -27.97
C ARG A 51 9.57 -2.48 -28.95
N GLY A 52 8.87 -2.50 -30.08
CA GLY A 52 8.99 -1.45 -31.11
C GLY A 52 8.50 -0.08 -30.64
N ARG A 53 7.61 -0.03 -29.63
CA ARG A 53 7.22 1.21 -28.97
C ARG A 53 8.22 1.60 -27.87
N PHE A 54 8.67 0.65 -27.04
CA PHE A 54 9.68 0.89 -26.00
C PHE A 54 10.94 1.57 -26.55
N GLU A 55 11.49 1.10 -27.67
CA GLU A 55 12.65 1.72 -28.32
C GLU A 55 12.37 3.15 -28.81
N ARG A 56 11.14 3.42 -29.29
CA ARG A 56 10.72 4.76 -29.74
C ARG A 56 10.62 5.72 -28.57
N GLU A 57 9.94 5.32 -27.50
CA GLU A 57 9.78 6.14 -26.29
C GLU A 57 11.13 6.37 -25.59
N ALA A 58 11.97 5.33 -25.47
CA ALA A 58 13.32 5.43 -24.92
C ALA A 58 14.18 6.42 -25.71
N ARG A 59 14.08 6.43 -27.05
CA ARG A 59 14.78 7.42 -27.90
C ARG A 59 14.29 8.85 -27.66
N ILE A 60 12.97 9.05 -27.55
CA ILE A 60 12.39 10.37 -27.30
C ILE A 60 12.90 10.90 -25.94
N ILE A 61 12.84 10.09 -24.88
CA ILE A 61 13.29 10.49 -23.54
C ILE A 61 14.81 10.69 -23.49
N ALA A 62 15.59 9.94 -24.28
CA ALA A 62 17.03 10.18 -24.42
C ALA A 62 17.38 11.53 -25.07
N THR A 63 16.43 12.22 -25.73
CA THR A 63 16.62 13.60 -26.21
C THR A 63 16.24 14.69 -25.20
N LEU A 64 15.70 14.33 -24.03
CA LEU A 64 15.30 15.30 -22.99
C LEU A 64 16.50 15.74 -22.13
N GLU A 65 17.31 16.64 -22.66
CA GLU A 65 18.43 17.24 -21.93
C GLU A 65 17.97 18.41 -21.04
N HIS A 66 17.72 18.14 -19.75
CA HIS A 66 17.38 19.18 -18.78
C HIS A 66 18.07 18.93 -17.42
N PRO A 67 18.58 19.96 -16.71
CA PRO A 67 19.30 19.80 -15.43
C PRO A 67 18.49 19.16 -14.30
N ALA A 68 17.18 18.96 -14.47
CA ALA A 68 16.31 18.26 -13.52
C ALA A 68 15.54 17.08 -14.16
N ILE A 69 16.08 16.49 -15.24
CA ILE A 69 15.67 15.19 -15.78
C ILE A 69 16.85 14.23 -15.62
N VAL A 70 16.61 13.01 -15.15
CA VAL A 70 17.66 11.98 -15.02
C VAL A 70 18.18 11.61 -16.41
N PRO A 71 19.48 11.82 -16.72
CA PRO A 71 20.02 11.52 -18.04
C PRO A 71 19.94 10.02 -18.37
N VAL A 72 19.37 9.71 -19.53
CA VAL A 72 19.48 8.39 -20.16
C VAL A 72 20.78 8.35 -20.96
N TYR A 73 21.59 7.31 -20.74
CA TYR A 73 22.90 7.16 -21.37
C TYR A 73 22.91 6.18 -22.54
N ASP A 74 22.05 5.17 -22.51
CA ASP A 74 22.05 4.05 -23.45
C ASP A 74 20.73 3.26 -23.33
N TYR A 75 20.37 2.49 -24.34
CA TYR A 75 19.27 1.54 -24.30
C TYR A 75 19.60 0.32 -25.16
N GLY A 76 19.05 -0.85 -24.83
CA GLY A 76 19.36 -2.06 -25.57
C GLY A 76 18.53 -3.27 -25.19
N GLU A 77 18.96 -4.44 -25.67
CA GLU A 77 18.33 -5.74 -25.42
C GLU A 77 19.41 -6.73 -24.95
N SER A 78 19.09 -7.59 -23.99
CA SER A 78 19.90 -8.75 -23.61
C SER A 78 18.98 -9.93 -23.34
N ASP A 79 19.23 -11.07 -23.98
CA ASP A 79 18.40 -12.28 -23.87
C ASP A 79 16.90 -12.03 -24.11
N GLY A 80 16.54 -11.14 -25.06
CA GLY A 80 15.16 -10.74 -25.33
C GLY A 80 14.54 -9.77 -24.31
N GLN A 81 15.27 -9.33 -23.27
CA GLN A 81 14.81 -8.33 -22.32
C GLN A 81 15.31 -6.93 -22.71
N PRO A 82 14.40 -5.98 -23.04
CA PRO A 82 14.77 -4.58 -23.20
C PRO A 82 15.28 -3.99 -21.88
N PHE A 83 16.27 -3.10 -21.96
CA PHE A 83 16.79 -2.35 -20.82
C PHE A 83 17.08 -0.89 -21.17
N LEU A 84 17.01 -0.04 -20.15
CA LEU A 84 17.36 1.38 -20.20
C LEU A 84 18.52 1.64 -19.22
N VAL A 85 19.50 2.41 -19.65
CA VAL A 85 20.67 2.79 -18.84
C VAL A 85 20.56 4.27 -18.53
N MET A 86 20.57 4.62 -17.25
CA MET A 86 20.39 5.99 -16.78
C MET A 86 21.43 6.34 -15.71
N ARG A 87 21.57 7.64 -15.43
CA ARG A 87 22.42 8.12 -14.34
C ARG A 87 22.02 7.48 -13.01
N HIS A 88 23.01 6.96 -12.28
CA HIS A 88 22.80 6.52 -10.90
C HIS A 88 22.57 7.74 -9.99
N MET A 89 21.50 7.72 -9.20
CA MET A 89 21.04 8.81 -8.35
C MET A 89 21.10 8.37 -6.88
N PRO A 90 22.20 8.66 -6.15
CA PRO A 90 22.44 8.08 -4.82
C PRO A 90 21.68 8.78 -3.66
N GLY A 91 20.98 9.89 -3.91
CA GLY A 91 20.38 10.74 -2.86
C GLY A 91 18.98 10.32 -2.38
N GLY A 92 18.53 9.12 -2.75
CA GLY A 92 17.18 8.61 -2.46
C GLY A 92 16.07 9.23 -3.32
N THR A 93 14.83 8.89 -3.01
CA THR A 93 13.62 9.41 -3.66
C THR A 93 13.01 10.57 -2.86
N LEU A 94 12.04 11.29 -3.43
CA LEU A 94 11.18 12.20 -2.67
C LEU A 94 10.25 11.44 -1.71
N GLY A 95 9.86 10.21 -2.06
CA GLY A 95 9.02 9.36 -1.20
C GLY A 95 9.67 9.12 0.16
N ASP A 96 10.95 8.71 0.16
CA ASP A 96 11.72 8.46 1.39
C ASP A 96 11.79 9.70 2.29
N ARG A 97 11.86 10.88 1.66
CA ARG A 97 11.95 12.18 2.36
C ARG A 97 10.61 12.67 2.89
N ILE A 98 9.51 12.31 2.24
CA ILE A 98 8.15 12.58 2.77
C ILE A 98 7.85 11.64 3.95
N ILE A 99 8.31 10.38 3.89
CA ILE A 99 8.23 9.42 5.00
C ILE A 99 9.04 9.90 6.21
N ALA A 100 10.25 10.44 5.97
CA ALA A 100 11.08 11.09 6.98
C ALA A 100 10.37 12.26 7.69
N GLY A 101 9.56 13.03 6.97
CA GLY A 101 8.65 14.00 7.57
C GLY A 101 8.17 15.10 6.62
N PRO A 102 7.21 15.94 7.05
CA PRO A 102 6.73 17.05 6.25
C PRO A 102 7.80 18.12 6.03
N PHE A 103 7.84 18.65 4.81
CA PHE A 103 8.74 19.73 4.39
C PHE A 103 8.23 21.09 4.88
N THR A 104 9.16 22.01 5.15
CA THR A 104 8.82 23.44 5.24
C THR A 104 8.50 24.00 3.86
N LEU A 105 7.70 25.07 3.79
CA LEU A 105 7.38 25.75 2.53
C LEU A 105 8.65 26.22 1.79
N ALA A 106 9.65 26.72 2.54
CA ALA A 106 10.93 27.16 2.01
C ALA A 106 11.77 26.02 1.38
N THR A 107 11.57 24.77 1.79
CA THR A 107 12.24 23.61 1.18
C THR A 107 11.40 22.99 0.06
N ALA A 108 10.07 22.95 0.20
CA ALA A 108 9.18 22.32 -0.76
C ALA A 108 9.06 23.11 -2.08
N VAL A 109 8.91 24.43 -2.01
CA VAL A 109 8.70 25.28 -3.20
C VAL A 109 9.88 25.20 -4.18
N PRO A 110 11.16 25.37 -3.79
CA PRO A 110 12.28 25.25 -4.73
C PRO A 110 12.39 23.89 -5.43
N ILE A 111 11.99 22.80 -4.75
CA ILE A 111 11.93 21.47 -5.36
C ILE A 111 10.85 21.45 -6.44
N ILE A 112 9.62 21.87 -6.12
CA ILE A 112 8.53 21.89 -7.10
C ILE A 112 8.85 22.78 -8.29
N GLN A 113 9.37 24.00 -8.08
CA GLN A 113 9.75 24.92 -9.16
C GLN A 113 10.80 24.31 -10.11
N ARG A 114 11.81 23.64 -9.56
CA ARG A 114 12.83 22.92 -10.34
C ARG A 114 12.22 21.81 -11.21
N LEU A 115 11.24 21.07 -10.67
CA LEU A 115 10.55 19.99 -11.38
C LEU A 115 9.53 20.52 -12.39
N SER A 116 8.87 21.65 -12.11
CA SER A 116 7.98 22.35 -13.05
C SER A 116 8.72 22.76 -14.32
N GLY A 117 9.93 23.31 -14.23
CA GLY A 117 10.75 23.61 -15.41
C GLY A 117 11.14 22.37 -16.21
N ALA A 118 11.35 21.23 -15.55
CA ALA A 118 11.62 19.94 -16.21
C ALA A 118 10.40 19.39 -16.95
N LEU A 119 9.20 19.54 -16.37
CA LEU A 119 7.95 19.18 -17.03
C LEU A 119 7.68 20.08 -18.24
N ASP A 120 7.80 21.40 -18.10
CA ASP A 120 7.61 22.34 -19.22
C ASP A 120 8.56 22.02 -20.38
N HIS A 121 9.82 21.70 -20.09
CA HIS A 121 10.77 21.23 -21.10
C HIS A 121 10.31 19.95 -21.81
N ALA A 122 9.82 18.95 -21.06
CA ALA A 122 9.29 17.72 -21.64
C ALA A 122 8.02 17.96 -22.47
N HIS A 123 7.09 18.79 -21.98
CA HIS A 123 5.83 19.13 -22.64
C HIS A 123 6.07 19.88 -23.97
N GLN A 124 7.06 20.77 -24.02
CA GLN A 124 7.49 21.44 -25.26
C GLN A 124 8.02 20.46 -26.32
N HIS A 125 8.58 19.33 -25.90
CA HIS A 125 9.01 18.24 -26.77
C HIS A 125 7.90 17.18 -27.01
N GLY A 126 6.66 17.46 -26.61
CA GLY A 126 5.51 16.57 -26.79
C GLY A 126 5.44 15.38 -25.81
N VAL A 127 6.28 15.36 -24.77
CA VAL A 127 6.37 14.27 -23.79
C VAL A 127 5.63 14.65 -22.52
N ILE A 128 4.59 13.89 -22.16
CA ILE A 128 3.84 14.03 -20.91
C ILE A 128 4.22 12.86 -20.00
N HIS A 129 4.47 13.10 -18.72
CA HIS A 129 5.03 12.11 -17.81
C HIS A 129 4.03 11.01 -17.42
N ARG A 130 2.75 11.34 -17.14
CA ARG A 130 1.61 10.41 -16.95
C ARG A 130 1.73 9.36 -15.81
N ASP A 131 2.82 9.35 -15.06
CA ASP A 131 3.06 8.49 -13.89
C ASP A 131 3.98 9.20 -12.87
N LEU A 132 3.84 10.52 -12.73
CA LEU A 132 4.60 11.28 -11.75
C LEU A 132 4.13 10.90 -10.33
N LYS A 133 5.09 10.69 -9.43
CA LYS A 133 4.88 10.34 -8.01
C LYS A 133 6.18 10.59 -7.23
N PRO A 134 6.17 10.68 -5.89
CA PRO A 134 7.38 10.91 -5.10
C PRO A 134 8.49 9.89 -5.33
N GLY A 135 8.17 8.62 -5.60
CA GLY A 135 9.16 7.59 -5.96
C GLY A 135 9.86 7.80 -7.31
N ASN A 136 9.26 8.60 -8.22
CA ASN A 136 9.82 8.93 -9.53
C ASN A 136 10.55 10.30 -9.52
N ILE A 137 10.75 10.89 -8.34
CA ILE A 137 11.56 12.09 -8.13
C ILE A 137 12.80 11.66 -7.35
N LEU A 138 13.96 11.66 -8.00
CA LEU A 138 15.23 11.18 -7.45
C LEU A 138 16.15 12.35 -7.10
N PHE A 139 17.03 12.14 -6.12
CA PHE A 139 18.03 13.12 -5.72
C PHE A 139 19.45 12.68 -6.07
N ASP A 140 20.30 13.64 -6.46
CA ASP A 140 21.74 13.39 -6.61
C ASP A 140 22.50 13.59 -5.28
N GLN A 141 23.81 13.32 -5.32
CA GLN A 141 24.72 13.49 -4.18
C GLN A 141 24.85 14.94 -3.69
N TYR A 142 24.32 15.91 -4.43
CA TYR A 142 24.31 17.33 -4.09
C TYR A 142 22.91 17.81 -3.68
N ASN A 143 21.99 16.87 -3.39
CA ASN A 143 20.64 17.16 -2.93
C ASN A 143 19.73 17.85 -3.98
N ASN A 144 20.07 17.80 -5.26
CA ASN A 144 19.22 18.32 -6.33
C ASN A 144 18.16 17.29 -6.75
N ALA A 145 16.92 17.73 -6.94
CA ALA A 145 15.82 16.88 -7.43
C ALA A 145 15.84 16.72 -8.97
N PHE A 146 15.46 15.52 -9.44
CA PHE A 146 15.35 15.15 -10.85
C PHE A 146 14.12 14.27 -11.09
N LEU A 147 13.46 14.44 -12.24
CA LEU A 147 12.42 13.54 -12.75
C LEU A 147 13.05 12.29 -13.39
N THR A 148 12.47 11.11 -13.12
CA THR A 148 12.77 9.86 -13.84
C THR A 148 11.48 9.19 -14.30
N ASP A 149 11.59 8.14 -15.11
CA ASP A 149 10.47 7.25 -15.46
C ASP A 149 9.25 7.94 -16.11
N PHE A 150 9.49 8.64 -17.22
CA PHE A 150 8.49 9.26 -18.11
C PHE A 150 7.55 8.26 -18.81
N GLY A 151 6.84 7.41 -18.05
CA GLY A 151 5.71 6.62 -18.51
C GLY A 151 5.98 5.57 -19.61
N ILE A 152 7.25 5.31 -19.98
CA ILE A 152 7.69 4.48 -21.13
C ILE A 152 6.84 3.23 -21.31
N VAL A 153 6.64 2.47 -20.23
CA VAL A 153 5.91 1.19 -20.26
C VAL A 153 4.42 1.39 -20.58
N LYS A 154 3.79 2.44 -20.03
CA LYS A 154 2.38 2.79 -20.31
C LYS A 154 2.21 3.28 -21.75
N LEU A 155 3.14 4.11 -22.23
CA LEU A 155 3.18 4.58 -23.62
C LEU A 155 3.37 3.40 -24.59
N ALA A 156 4.24 2.44 -24.24
CA ALA A 156 4.48 1.23 -25.01
C ALA A 156 3.32 0.22 -25.01
N GLN A 157 2.49 0.16 -23.96
CA GLN A 157 1.27 -0.67 -23.98
C GLN A 157 0.12 -0.01 -24.76
N GLY A 158 0.06 1.32 -24.77
CA GLY A 158 -0.84 2.11 -25.61
C GLY A 158 -2.13 2.55 -24.92
N SER A 159 -2.66 3.69 -25.35
CA SER A 159 -3.72 4.48 -24.68
C SER A 159 -5.10 3.83 -24.53
N ASN A 160 -5.31 2.61 -25.05
CA ASN A 160 -6.63 1.95 -25.05
C ASN A 160 -6.80 0.91 -23.93
N THR A 161 -5.82 0.76 -23.04
CA THR A 161 -5.87 -0.18 -21.89
C THR A 161 -6.51 0.42 -20.65
N ASN A 162 -7.36 1.45 -20.82
CA ASN A 162 -8.16 1.99 -19.74
C ASN A 162 -9.24 0.96 -19.34
N LEU A 163 -9.05 0.36 -18.16
CA LEU A 163 -10.06 -0.40 -17.37
C LEU A 163 -10.39 -1.84 -17.79
N THR A 164 -9.72 -2.46 -18.77
CA THR A 164 -10.00 -3.86 -19.16
C THR A 164 -8.96 -4.89 -18.70
N GLY A 165 -9.30 -5.66 -17.66
CA GLY A 165 -8.82 -7.05 -17.48
C GLY A 165 -7.47 -7.31 -16.81
N SER A 166 -6.60 -6.32 -16.60
CA SER A 166 -5.31 -6.54 -15.90
C SER A 166 -4.79 -5.28 -15.18
N GLY A 167 -5.33 -5.03 -13.99
CA GLY A 167 -4.82 -4.03 -13.05
C GLY A 167 -5.12 -2.57 -13.40
N VAL A 168 -5.03 -1.70 -12.39
CA VAL A 168 -5.15 -0.24 -12.56
C VAL A 168 -3.80 0.31 -13.03
N ILE A 169 -3.76 0.94 -14.22
CA ILE A 169 -2.51 1.37 -14.87
C ILE A 169 -1.99 2.70 -14.29
N GLY A 170 -1.35 2.62 -13.12
CA GLY A 170 -0.65 3.72 -12.46
C GLY A 170 -0.88 3.70 -10.95
N THR A 171 -0.44 4.76 -10.26
CA THR A 171 -0.71 4.92 -8.83
C THR A 171 -1.97 5.79 -8.63
N PRO A 172 -3.12 5.22 -8.19
CA PRO A 172 -4.42 5.90 -8.12
C PRO A 172 -4.41 7.27 -7.43
N ALA A 173 -3.57 7.40 -6.39
CA ALA A 173 -3.52 8.55 -5.51
C ALA A 173 -2.80 9.79 -6.09
N TYR A 174 -2.31 9.73 -7.33
CA TYR A 174 -1.63 10.82 -8.03
C TYR A 174 -2.22 11.12 -9.42
N MET A 175 -3.25 10.37 -9.84
CA MET A 175 -3.87 10.53 -11.16
C MET A 175 -4.71 11.81 -11.23
N SER A 176 -4.64 12.48 -12.38
CA SER A 176 -5.53 13.61 -12.69
C SER A 176 -6.94 13.14 -13.08
N PRO A 177 -7.99 13.96 -12.87
CA PRO A 177 -9.38 13.64 -13.25
C PRO A 177 -9.52 13.16 -14.71
N GLU A 178 -8.86 13.83 -15.65
CA GLU A 178 -8.91 13.50 -17.08
C GLU A 178 -8.25 12.14 -17.41
N GLN A 179 -7.22 11.73 -16.65
CA GLN A 179 -6.66 10.38 -16.76
C GLN A 179 -7.64 9.32 -16.25
N ILE A 180 -8.37 9.62 -15.17
CA ILE A 180 -9.36 8.72 -14.56
C ILE A 180 -10.60 8.57 -15.45
N HIS A 181 -11.03 9.65 -16.11
CA HIS A 181 -12.06 9.61 -17.16
C HIS A 181 -11.61 8.90 -18.44
N GLY A 182 -10.31 8.60 -18.57
CA GLY A 182 -9.76 7.96 -19.77
C GLY A 182 -9.79 8.85 -21.01
N GLU A 183 -9.66 10.17 -20.82
CA GLU A 183 -9.70 11.13 -21.93
C GLU A 183 -8.58 10.87 -22.94
N LYS A 184 -8.93 10.94 -24.24
CA LYS A 184 -8.01 10.64 -25.33
C LYS A 184 -6.93 11.70 -25.55
N LEU A 185 -7.14 12.91 -25.02
CA LEU A 185 -6.30 14.09 -25.23
C LEU A 185 -5.86 14.66 -23.88
N LEU A 186 -4.90 13.98 -23.26
CA LEU A 186 -4.13 14.49 -22.12
C LEU A 186 -3.10 15.51 -22.60
N ASP A 187 -2.87 16.57 -21.83
CA ASP A 187 -1.81 17.55 -22.04
C ASP A 187 -0.93 17.69 -20.78
N GLY A 188 -0.04 18.69 -20.76
CA GLY A 188 0.87 18.91 -19.64
C GLY A 188 0.18 19.23 -18.30
N ARG A 189 -1.07 19.67 -18.31
CA ARG A 189 -1.83 20.05 -17.09
C ARG A 189 -2.24 18.86 -16.24
N SER A 190 -2.17 17.64 -16.78
CA SER A 190 -2.26 16.42 -16.00
C SER A 190 -1.08 16.27 -15.04
N ASP A 191 0.16 16.52 -15.52
CA ASP A 191 1.35 16.45 -14.67
C ASP A 191 1.41 17.64 -13.68
N ILE A 192 0.86 18.81 -14.04
CA ILE A 192 0.71 19.97 -13.14
C ILE A 192 -0.20 19.63 -11.95
N TYR A 193 -1.35 18.99 -12.21
CA TYR A 193 -2.24 18.52 -11.14
C TYR A 193 -1.50 17.55 -10.20
N THR A 194 -0.75 16.60 -10.77
CA THR A 194 0.06 15.66 -10.00
C THR A 194 1.15 16.35 -9.17
N LEU A 195 1.82 17.39 -9.68
CA LEU A 195 2.72 18.22 -8.86
C LEU A 195 1.99 18.90 -7.71
N GLY A 196 0.75 19.35 -7.90
CA GLY A 196 -0.11 19.86 -6.84
C GLY A 196 -0.36 18.83 -5.73
N ILE A 197 -0.67 17.58 -6.10
CA ILE A 197 -0.85 16.48 -5.14
C ILE A 197 0.45 16.24 -4.36
N ILE A 198 1.60 16.22 -5.04
CA ILE A 198 2.92 16.02 -4.42
C ILE A 198 3.29 17.18 -3.50
N LEU A 199 3.03 18.43 -3.88
CA LEU A 199 3.28 19.60 -3.01
C LEU A 199 2.42 19.57 -1.74
N PHE A 200 1.14 19.21 -1.87
CA PHE A 200 0.27 19.01 -0.71
C PHE A 200 0.82 17.92 0.23
N GLU A 201 1.26 16.80 -0.33
CA GLU A 201 1.83 15.68 0.43
C GLU A 201 3.17 16.03 1.08
N MET A 202 4.06 16.75 0.38
CA MET A 202 5.31 17.29 0.94
C MET A 202 5.05 18.16 2.16
N LEU A 203 4.10 19.11 2.08
CA LEU A 203 3.86 20.06 3.16
C LEU A 203 3.12 19.46 4.37
N THR A 204 2.29 18.44 4.17
CA THR A 204 1.42 17.89 5.22
C THR A 204 1.83 16.49 5.71
N GLY A 205 2.70 15.79 4.98
CA GLY A 205 2.94 14.35 5.15
C GLY A 205 1.75 13.47 4.78
N ARG A 206 0.74 14.02 4.08
CA ARG A 206 -0.55 13.37 3.82
C ARG A 206 -1.04 13.72 2.42
N LYS A 207 -1.61 12.76 1.70
CA LYS A 207 -2.27 13.04 0.40
C LYS A 207 -3.58 13.82 0.64
N PRO A 208 -3.98 14.72 -0.28
CA PRO A 208 -5.23 15.48 -0.14
C PRO A 208 -6.46 14.59 -0.17
N TYR A 209 -6.40 13.49 -0.93
CA TYR A 209 -7.43 12.45 -0.95
C TYR A 209 -6.86 11.15 -0.40
N ARG A 210 -7.66 10.47 0.43
CA ARG A 210 -7.42 9.13 0.95
C ARG A 210 -8.72 8.36 0.89
N ALA A 211 -8.66 7.12 0.43
CA ALA A 211 -9.79 6.20 0.44
C ALA A 211 -9.32 4.75 0.46
N GLU A 212 -10.15 3.84 0.97
CA GLU A 212 -9.77 2.45 1.27
C GLU A 212 -9.44 1.61 0.02
N THR A 213 -9.99 1.98 -1.14
CA THR A 213 -9.78 1.23 -2.39
C THR A 213 -9.19 2.13 -3.49
N PRO A 214 -8.39 1.57 -4.41
CA PRO A 214 -7.93 2.25 -5.63
C PRO A 214 -9.04 2.98 -6.40
N VAL A 215 -10.24 2.39 -6.47
CA VAL A 215 -11.38 2.97 -7.18
C VAL A 215 -11.98 4.14 -6.40
N LYS A 216 -12.23 3.99 -5.09
CA LYS A 216 -12.67 5.11 -4.23
C LYS A 216 -11.64 6.26 -4.27
N GLN A 217 -10.34 5.95 -4.29
CA GLN A 217 -9.25 6.94 -4.39
C GLN A 217 -9.30 7.71 -5.71
N MET A 218 -9.42 7.03 -6.87
CA MET A 218 -9.62 7.70 -8.16
C MET A 218 -10.89 8.56 -8.16
N MET A 219 -12.01 8.03 -7.67
CA MET A 219 -13.27 8.79 -7.59
C MET A 219 -13.15 10.02 -6.69
N ALA A 220 -12.34 10.00 -5.63
CA ALA A 220 -12.08 11.18 -4.80
C ALA A 220 -11.33 12.30 -5.58
N HIS A 221 -10.40 11.96 -6.47
CA HIS A 221 -9.77 12.96 -7.34
C HIS A 221 -10.79 13.61 -8.29
N VAL A 222 -11.84 12.92 -8.70
CA VAL A 222 -12.93 13.47 -9.55
C VAL A 222 -13.96 14.25 -8.72
N LEU A 223 -14.49 13.64 -7.66
CA LEU A 223 -15.73 14.06 -6.98
C LEU A 223 -15.53 14.87 -5.70
N ASN A 224 -14.46 14.60 -4.92
CA ASN A 224 -14.33 15.19 -3.58
C ASN A 224 -13.83 16.65 -3.68
N PRO A 225 -14.32 17.57 -2.84
CA PRO A 225 -13.86 18.97 -2.84
C PRO A 225 -12.36 19.07 -2.56
N ILE A 226 -11.71 20.13 -3.01
CA ILE A 226 -10.28 20.35 -2.77
C ILE A 226 -10.07 20.67 -1.29
N PRO A 227 -9.25 19.90 -0.54
CA PRO A 227 -9.05 20.14 0.88
C PRO A 227 -8.36 21.49 1.11
N GLN A 228 -8.82 22.21 2.13
CA GLN A 228 -8.18 23.46 2.56
C GLN A 228 -6.88 23.14 3.31
N ILE A 229 -5.73 23.36 2.67
CA ILE A 229 -4.44 22.97 3.25
C ILE A 229 -4.14 23.74 4.54
N ARG A 230 -4.63 24.99 4.66
CA ARG A 230 -4.44 25.81 5.87
C ARG A 230 -5.15 25.28 7.12
N LEU A 231 -6.14 24.40 6.99
CA LEU A 231 -6.73 23.69 8.15
C LEU A 231 -5.78 22.65 8.75
N MET A 232 -4.90 22.08 7.93
CA MET A 232 -3.88 21.10 8.34
C MET A 232 -2.54 21.77 8.66
N LYS A 233 -2.28 22.92 8.03
CA LYS A 233 -1.05 23.69 8.12
C LYS A 233 -1.35 25.20 8.30
N PRO A 234 -1.80 25.64 9.49
CA PRO A 234 -2.17 27.03 9.75
C PRO A 234 -1.01 28.02 9.60
N GLU A 235 0.25 27.55 9.67
CA GLU A 235 1.45 28.34 9.46
C GLU A 235 1.68 28.78 7.99
N LEU A 236 0.91 28.23 7.04
CA LEU A 236 1.03 28.61 5.63
C LEU A 236 0.40 30.00 5.36
N PRO A 237 1.04 30.84 4.52
CA PRO A 237 0.51 32.13 4.11
C PRO A 237 -0.90 32.03 3.50
N GLU A 238 -1.72 33.06 3.71
CA GLU A 238 -3.11 33.08 3.20
C GLU A 238 -3.16 32.93 1.67
N SER A 239 -2.19 33.55 0.98
CA SER A 239 -1.99 33.48 -0.46
C SER A 239 -1.64 32.09 -1.00
N PHE A 240 -1.27 31.13 -0.13
CA PHE A 240 -0.97 29.76 -0.55
C PHE A 240 -2.22 28.94 -0.85
N GLU A 241 -3.33 29.20 -0.14
CA GLU A 241 -4.58 28.46 -0.34
C GLU A 241 -5.15 28.64 -1.77
N PRO A 242 -5.27 29.85 -2.35
CA PRO A 242 -5.68 30.02 -3.76
C PRO A 242 -4.79 29.29 -4.78
N VAL A 243 -3.47 29.17 -4.51
CA VAL A 243 -2.55 28.43 -5.39
C VAL A 243 -2.84 26.93 -5.35
N MET A 244 -3.11 26.37 -4.16
CA MET A 244 -3.49 24.98 -4.00
C MET A 244 -4.86 24.67 -4.61
N GLN A 245 -5.84 25.56 -4.44
CA GLN A 245 -7.15 25.44 -5.07
C GLN A 245 -7.04 25.48 -6.61
N ARG A 246 -6.18 26.34 -7.18
CA ARG A 246 -5.99 26.42 -8.64
C ARG A 246 -5.21 25.23 -9.21
N VAL A 247 -4.13 24.77 -8.58
CA VAL A 247 -3.34 23.63 -9.09
C VAL A 247 -4.12 22.31 -9.01
N LEU A 248 -5.00 22.16 -8.02
CA LEU A 248 -5.87 20.98 -7.82
C LEU A 248 -7.27 21.13 -8.42
N ALA A 249 -7.52 22.16 -9.25
CA ALA A 249 -8.81 22.36 -9.89
C ALA A 249 -9.24 21.12 -10.70
N LYS A 250 -10.52 20.75 -10.61
CA LYS A 250 -11.03 19.53 -11.25
C LYS A 250 -10.98 19.65 -12.76
N GLU A 251 -11.55 20.75 -13.26
CA GLU A 251 -11.47 21.13 -14.66
C GLU A 251 -10.04 21.57 -15.02
N ARG A 252 -9.46 20.94 -16.04
CA ARG A 252 -8.08 21.23 -16.48
C ARG A 252 -7.88 22.65 -17.02
N ASP A 253 -8.96 23.32 -17.43
CA ASP A 253 -8.95 24.69 -17.94
C ASP A 253 -8.98 25.75 -16.83
N GLU A 254 -9.24 25.35 -15.58
CA GLU A 254 -9.15 26.22 -14.40
C GLU A 254 -7.72 26.21 -13.78
N ARG A 255 -6.89 25.23 -14.15
CA ARG A 255 -5.52 25.06 -13.62
C ARG A 255 -4.55 26.13 -14.14
N PHE A 256 -3.30 26.05 -13.70
CA PHE A 256 -2.18 26.76 -14.33
C PHE A 256 -1.92 26.19 -15.72
N ALA A 257 -1.63 27.03 -16.71
CA ALA A 257 -1.49 26.56 -18.10
C ALA A 257 -0.19 25.76 -18.34
N ASN A 258 0.84 26.03 -17.54
CA ASN A 258 2.19 25.46 -17.60
C ASN A 258 2.86 25.54 -16.20
N GLY A 259 4.02 24.90 -16.05
CA GLY A 259 4.82 24.88 -14.83
C GLY A 259 5.41 26.24 -14.45
N ALA A 260 5.68 27.12 -15.42
CA ALA A 260 6.16 28.49 -15.19
C ALA A 260 5.11 29.36 -14.46
N GLU A 261 3.83 29.31 -14.87
CA GLU A 261 2.74 30.00 -14.17
C GLU A 261 2.57 29.50 -12.72
N LEU A 262 2.66 28.18 -12.50
CA LEU A 262 2.64 27.60 -11.14
C LEU A 262 3.85 28.08 -10.33
N THR A 263 5.03 28.13 -10.94
CA THR A 263 6.29 28.57 -10.31
C THR A 263 6.24 30.04 -9.88
N GLU A 264 5.68 30.91 -10.72
CA GLU A 264 5.45 32.32 -10.40
C GLU A 264 4.46 32.46 -9.24
N ALA A 265 3.31 31.79 -9.29
CA ALA A 265 2.32 31.83 -8.24
C ALA A 265 2.88 31.34 -6.89
N LEU A 266 3.64 30.24 -6.87
CA LEU A 266 4.31 29.75 -5.66
C LEU A 266 5.36 30.74 -5.12
N SER A 267 6.11 31.43 -5.99
CA SER A 267 7.10 32.44 -5.58
C SER A 267 6.47 33.60 -4.81
N GLN A 268 5.28 34.05 -5.24
CA GLN A 268 4.54 35.13 -4.58
C GLN A 268 4.13 34.74 -3.15
N THR A 269 3.88 33.45 -2.88
CA THR A 269 3.53 32.98 -1.52
C THR A 269 4.70 33.05 -0.53
N LEU A 270 5.94 32.84 -0.99
CA LEU A 270 7.14 32.96 -0.16
C LEU A 270 7.40 34.41 0.28
N THR A 271 7.01 35.39 -0.53
CA THR A 271 7.17 36.82 -0.23
C THR A 271 6.28 37.29 0.94
N GLY A 272 5.20 36.56 1.23
CA GLY A 272 4.34 36.81 2.39
C GLY A 272 4.93 36.32 3.72
N LEU A 273 5.99 35.51 3.70
CA LEU A 273 6.76 35.17 4.89
C LEU A 273 7.72 36.33 5.17
N ALA A 274 7.31 37.23 6.06
CA ALA A 274 8.15 38.32 6.54
C ALA A 274 9.37 37.77 7.30
N VAL A 275 10.43 37.44 6.57
CA VAL A 275 11.78 37.32 7.11
C VAL A 275 12.08 38.66 7.80
N PRO A 276 12.40 38.69 9.10
CA PRO A 276 12.91 39.91 9.72
C PRO A 276 14.14 40.30 8.91
N LEU A 277 14.07 41.45 8.22
CA LEU A 277 15.25 42.05 7.62
C LEU A 277 16.22 42.32 8.77
N ILE A 278 17.19 41.42 8.93
CA ILE A 278 18.40 41.70 9.70
C ILE A 278 19.05 42.87 8.96
N GLN A 279 18.76 44.08 9.43
CA GLN A 279 19.50 45.26 9.04
C GLN A 279 20.96 44.94 9.39
N PRO A 280 21.89 44.98 8.41
CA PRO A 280 23.29 44.73 8.72
C PRO A 280 23.74 45.79 9.72
N GLU A 281 24.10 45.38 10.94
CA GLU A 281 24.69 46.31 11.90
C GLU A 281 25.98 46.90 11.31
N ASP A 282 26.09 48.22 11.38
CA ASP A 282 27.24 49.00 10.89
C ASP A 282 28.53 48.62 11.63
N THR A 283 29.19 47.56 11.18
CA THR A 283 30.56 47.21 11.59
C THR A 283 31.52 47.50 10.43
N PRO A 284 32.40 48.51 10.53
CA PRO A 284 33.20 48.96 9.40
C PRO A 284 34.39 48.02 9.12
N VAL A 285 34.15 46.93 8.39
CA VAL A 285 35.22 46.08 7.86
C VAL A 285 35.88 46.80 6.68
N ARG A 286 37.03 47.40 6.95
CA ARG A 286 37.87 48.12 5.98
C ARG A 286 38.39 47.16 4.90
N ALA A 287 37.70 47.09 3.77
CA ALA A 287 38.18 46.40 2.58
C ALA A 287 39.46 47.07 2.04
N GLN A 288 40.51 46.29 1.81
CA GLN A 288 41.64 46.68 0.97
C GLN A 288 41.43 46.07 -0.42
N PRO A 289 41.62 46.82 -1.51
CA PRO A 289 41.45 46.28 -2.86
C PRO A 289 42.64 45.37 -3.22
N ILE A 290 42.35 44.11 -3.52
CA ILE A 290 43.32 43.21 -4.15
C ILE A 290 43.38 43.57 -5.64
N VAL A 291 44.55 44.06 -6.07
CA VAL A 291 44.83 44.36 -7.48
C VAL A 291 45.18 43.05 -8.19
N VAL A 292 44.42 42.70 -9.23
CA VAL A 292 44.75 41.59 -10.15
C VAL A 292 45.43 42.19 -11.38
N PRO A 293 46.70 41.83 -11.69
CA PRO A 293 47.36 42.30 -12.91
C PRO A 293 46.79 41.64 -14.17
N ASN A 294 46.48 42.45 -15.18
CA ASN A 294 46.22 41.98 -16.54
C ASN A 294 47.55 41.86 -17.30
N ASP A 295 47.85 40.69 -17.86
CA ASP A 295 48.67 40.57 -19.09
C ASP A 295 48.45 39.20 -19.76
N PRO A 296 48.15 39.13 -21.07
CA PRO A 296 47.89 37.87 -21.78
C PRO A 296 49.13 37.32 -22.51
N PRO A 297 49.41 36.00 -22.45
CA PRO A 297 50.44 35.39 -23.28
C PRO A 297 49.94 35.16 -24.72
N THR A 298 50.63 35.76 -25.70
CA THR A 298 50.42 35.47 -27.12
C THR A 298 51.15 34.18 -27.50
N VAL A 299 50.44 33.18 -28.02
CA VAL A 299 51.04 32.05 -28.75
C VAL A 299 50.32 31.87 -30.08
N VAL A 300 51.09 31.95 -31.17
CA VAL A 300 50.60 31.85 -32.55
C VAL A 300 50.64 30.40 -33.00
N MET A 301 49.52 29.87 -33.50
CA MET A 301 49.52 28.70 -34.38
C MET A 301 48.32 28.74 -35.34
N GLN A 302 48.61 28.80 -36.64
CA GLN A 302 47.61 28.71 -37.71
C GLN A 302 47.18 27.25 -37.94
N PRO A 303 45.93 27.03 -38.39
CA PRO A 303 45.61 25.93 -39.29
C PRO A 303 45.25 26.43 -40.69
N SER A 304 45.71 25.69 -41.71
CA SER A 304 45.43 25.92 -43.12
C SER A 304 43.95 25.73 -43.44
N ILE A 305 43.35 26.69 -44.15
CA ILE A 305 42.06 26.48 -44.81
C ILE A 305 42.26 25.55 -46.01
N ARG A 306 41.36 24.56 -46.16
CA ARG A 306 41.05 23.94 -47.44
C ARG A 306 39.55 24.08 -47.70
N GLU A 307 39.26 24.48 -48.92
CA GLU A 307 37.97 24.90 -49.43
C GLU A 307 37.20 23.71 -50.02
N SER A 308 35.89 23.63 -49.78
CA SER A 308 34.96 22.84 -50.59
C SER A 308 33.51 23.33 -50.42
N GLU A 309 33.07 24.08 -51.43
CA GLU A 309 31.71 24.21 -51.99
C GLU A 309 30.46 24.20 -51.08
N VAL A 310 29.78 25.36 -51.12
CA VAL A 310 28.36 25.54 -50.78
C VAL A 310 27.50 25.32 -52.02
N LEU A 311 26.37 24.63 -51.89
CA LEU A 311 25.24 24.70 -52.82
C LEU A 311 23.96 25.14 -52.09
N PRO A 312 23.06 25.90 -52.75
CA PRO A 312 22.12 26.78 -52.04
C PRO A 312 20.76 26.14 -51.70
N SER A 313 20.08 26.77 -50.74
CA SER A 313 18.66 26.54 -50.42
C SER A 313 17.74 27.22 -51.45
N PRO A 314 16.60 26.62 -51.83
CA PRO A 314 15.56 27.30 -52.60
C PRO A 314 14.64 28.14 -51.70
N GLU A 315 14.12 29.22 -52.26
CA GLU A 315 13.30 30.24 -51.59
C GLU A 315 11.83 29.80 -51.35
N ALA A 316 11.12 30.61 -50.57
CA ALA A 316 9.71 30.42 -50.26
C ALA A 316 8.78 30.78 -51.44
N GLU A 317 7.74 29.97 -51.66
CA GLU A 317 6.56 30.39 -52.42
C GLU A 317 5.41 30.79 -51.47
N VAL A 318 4.82 31.94 -51.77
CA VAL A 318 3.63 32.48 -51.10
C VAL A 318 2.39 31.97 -51.83
N VAL A 319 1.48 31.31 -51.11
CA VAL A 319 0.12 31.00 -51.61
C VAL A 319 -0.92 31.61 -50.67
N GLN A 320 -1.93 32.22 -51.27
CA GLN A 320 -2.86 33.15 -50.61
C GLN A 320 -4.07 32.45 -49.96
N ASN A 321 -4.71 33.15 -49.02
CA ASN A 321 -5.96 32.72 -48.39
C ASN A 321 -7.13 32.65 -49.39
N GLU A 322 -7.91 31.57 -49.34
CA GLU A 322 -9.34 31.60 -49.68
C GLU A 322 -10.18 31.20 -48.47
N ALA A 323 -11.19 32.02 -48.15
CA ALA A 323 -12.09 31.79 -47.02
C ALA A 323 -13.25 30.86 -47.42
N VAL A 324 -13.29 29.64 -46.87
CA VAL A 324 -14.36 28.69 -47.14
C VAL A 324 -15.60 29.02 -46.30
N VAL A 325 -16.66 29.47 -46.98
CA VAL A 325 -17.98 29.71 -46.39
C VAL A 325 -18.67 28.37 -46.05
N VAL A 326 -18.89 28.10 -44.76
CA VAL A 326 -19.54 26.86 -44.30
C VAL A 326 -21.06 26.94 -44.48
N GLN A 327 -21.58 26.21 -45.47
CA GLN A 327 -23.02 26.12 -45.74
C GLN A 327 -23.66 24.98 -44.92
N LYS A 328 -24.55 25.31 -43.97
CA LYS A 328 -25.25 24.32 -43.13
C LYS A 328 -26.20 23.45 -43.97
N ARG A 329 -26.07 22.12 -43.89
CA ARG A 329 -27.06 21.13 -44.38
C ARG A 329 -27.64 20.33 -43.20
N PRO A 330 -28.94 19.99 -43.20
CA PRO A 330 -29.60 19.34 -42.07
C PRO A 330 -29.22 17.86 -41.90
N PHE A 331 -29.21 17.42 -40.65
CA PHE A 331 -28.46 16.26 -40.16
C PHE A 331 -29.29 14.95 -40.17
N HIS A 332 -29.83 14.57 -41.34
CA HIS A 332 -30.74 13.41 -41.46
C HIS A 332 -30.13 12.05 -41.07
N TRP A 333 -28.81 11.93 -41.02
CA TRP A 333 -28.13 10.68 -40.62
C TRP A 333 -28.29 10.34 -39.13
N LEU A 334 -28.48 11.35 -38.26
CA LEU A 334 -28.72 11.11 -36.83
C LEU A 334 -30.05 10.37 -36.59
N TYR A 335 -31.03 10.58 -37.46
CA TYR A 335 -32.34 9.94 -37.38
C TYR A 335 -32.25 8.44 -37.66
N TRP A 336 -31.41 8.05 -38.64
CA TRP A 336 -31.12 6.64 -38.94
C TRP A 336 -30.28 5.97 -37.84
N LEU A 337 -29.36 6.69 -37.22
CA LEU A 337 -28.61 6.20 -36.05
C LEU A 337 -29.55 5.86 -34.89
N PHE A 338 -30.50 6.75 -34.58
CA PHE A 338 -31.48 6.56 -33.49
C PHE A 338 -32.43 5.38 -33.76
N LEU A 339 -32.89 5.21 -35.00
CA LEU A 339 -33.72 4.07 -35.43
C LEU A 339 -32.96 2.73 -35.32
N GLY A 340 -31.66 2.71 -35.62
CA GLY A 340 -30.81 1.53 -35.44
C GLY A 340 -30.66 1.12 -33.98
N VAL A 341 -30.45 2.08 -33.07
CA VAL A 341 -30.35 1.82 -31.62
C VAL A 341 -31.66 1.26 -31.06
N LEU A 342 -32.81 1.81 -31.46
CA LEU A 342 -34.13 1.30 -31.05
C LEU A 342 -34.38 -0.15 -31.53
N PHE A 343 -33.95 -0.50 -32.75
CA PHE A 343 -34.11 -1.86 -33.26
C PHE A 343 -33.27 -2.88 -32.47
N VAL A 344 -32.02 -2.54 -32.14
CA VAL A 344 -31.14 -3.40 -31.32
C VAL A 344 -31.70 -3.58 -29.91
N ALA A 345 -32.21 -2.51 -29.29
CA ALA A 345 -32.86 -2.58 -27.98
C ALA A 345 -34.11 -3.48 -27.99
N ALA A 346 -34.96 -3.37 -29.02
CA ALA A 346 -36.16 -4.19 -29.16
C ALA A 346 -35.83 -5.70 -29.30
N VAL A 347 -34.80 -6.05 -30.06
CA VAL A 347 -34.33 -7.44 -30.20
C VAL A 347 -33.79 -7.97 -28.85
N PHE A 348 -33.01 -7.16 -28.13
CA PHE A 348 -32.40 -7.56 -26.86
C PHE A 348 -33.42 -7.77 -25.73
N PHE A 349 -34.46 -6.92 -25.65
CA PHE A 349 -35.54 -7.11 -24.69
C PHE A 349 -36.50 -8.24 -25.08
N GLY A 350 -36.83 -8.38 -26.37
CA GLY A 350 -37.69 -9.47 -26.86
C GLY A 350 -37.10 -10.86 -26.62
N ALA A 351 -35.77 -11.01 -26.78
CA ALA A 351 -35.07 -12.27 -26.55
C ALA A 351 -35.02 -12.69 -25.07
N ASN A 352 -35.05 -11.75 -24.13
CA ASN A 352 -35.07 -12.05 -22.70
C ASN A 352 -36.49 -12.39 -22.19
N PHE A 353 -37.54 -11.77 -22.76
CA PHE A 353 -38.93 -12.05 -22.37
C PHE A 353 -39.39 -13.47 -22.74
N LEU A 354 -38.79 -14.09 -23.76
CA LEU A 354 -39.07 -15.47 -24.18
C LEU A 354 -38.27 -16.54 -23.40
N ARG A 355 -37.45 -16.15 -22.40
CA ARG A 355 -36.56 -17.07 -21.67
C ARG A 355 -36.96 -17.38 -20.22
N GLN A 356 -38.02 -16.75 -19.69
CA GLN A 356 -38.53 -17.04 -18.34
C GLN A 356 -39.86 -17.79 -18.39
N ALA A 357 -39.78 -19.11 -18.36
CA ALA A 357 -40.88 -20.00 -18.00
C ALA A 357 -40.28 -21.17 -17.18
N GLU A 358 -40.40 -21.10 -15.86
CA GLU A 358 -39.87 -22.11 -14.94
C GLU A 358 -40.77 -23.37 -14.91
N PRO A 359 -40.20 -24.59 -14.86
CA PRO A 359 -40.96 -25.81 -14.60
C PRO A 359 -41.03 -26.12 -13.09
N THR A 360 -42.23 -26.47 -12.62
CA THR A 360 -42.51 -26.93 -11.25
C THR A 360 -41.80 -28.24 -10.90
N PRO A 361 -41.16 -28.39 -9.73
CA PRO A 361 -40.61 -29.67 -9.28
C PRO A 361 -41.69 -30.59 -8.67
N THR A 362 -41.66 -31.87 -9.04
CA THR A 362 -42.48 -32.96 -8.47
C THR A 362 -41.61 -33.82 -7.54
N ALA A 363 -42.18 -34.30 -6.43
CA ALA A 363 -41.45 -35.05 -5.40
C ALA A 363 -41.48 -36.57 -5.62
N GLU A 364 -40.41 -37.28 -5.22
CA GLU A 364 -40.48 -38.69 -4.79
C GLU A 364 -39.38 -39.04 -3.74
N ARG A 365 -39.58 -40.13 -3.00
CA ARG A 365 -38.85 -40.60 -1.79
C ARG A 365 -37.81 -41.69 -2.10
N ILE A 366 -36.91 -41.99 -1.14
CA ILE A 366 -36.52 -43.35 -0.68
C ILE A 366 -35.69 -43.28 0.64
N GLU A 367 -35.55 -44.40 1.37
CA GLU A 367 -35.28 -44.51 2.82
C GLU A 367 -33.82 -44.76 3.30
N LEU A 368 -33.64 -44.71 4.62
CA LEU A 368 -32.41 -44.85 5.43
C LEU A 368 -31.86 -46.29 5.58
N VAL A 369 -30.58 -46.37 6.01
CA VAL A 369 -30.02 -47.48 6.81
C VAL A 369 -29.19 -46.90 7.98
N LEU A 370 -29.33 -47.42 9.21
CA LEU A 370 -28.59 -47.02 10.42
C LEU A 370 -27.58 -48.11 10.88
N PRO A 371 -26.51 -47.73 11.61
CA PRO A 371 -25.77 -48.59 12.54
C PRO A 371 -26.06 -48.29 14.03
N THR A 372 -25.69 -49.24 14.90
CA THR A 372 -26.14 -49.38 16.31
C THR A 372 -25.22 -48.76 17.36
N GLN A 373 -25.76 -48.28 18.50
CA GLN A 373 -25.01 -47.78 19.67
C GLN A 373 -24.70 -48.87 20.73
N ILE A 374 -23.67 -48.62 21.55
CA ILE A 374 -23.31 -49.39 22.77
C ILE A 374 -23.47 -48.47 24.00
N VAL A 375 -23.97 -49.00 25.12
CA VAL A 375 -24.38 -48.25 26.32
C VAL A 375 -23.56 -48.63 27.56
N VAL A 376 -23.23 -47.65 28.42
CA VAL A 376 -22.87 -47.85 29.84
C VAL A 376 -23.48 -46.71 30.68
N GLU A 377 -24.06 -47.02 31.85
CA GLU A 377 -24.76 -46.09 32.76
C GLU A 377 -23.86 -45.51 33.89
N PRO A 378 -24.20 -44.32 34.45
CA PRO A 378 -23.69 -43.83 35.73
C PRO A 378 -24.69 -44.01 36.90
N VAL A 379 -24.18 -43.94 38.14
CA VAL A 379 -24.94 -44.15 39.40
C VAL A 379 -25.02 -42.86 40.23
N VAL A 380 -26.21 -42.42 40.68
CA VAL A 380 -26.41 -41.64 41.94
C VAL A 380 -27.76 -41.94 42.62
N THR A 381 -27.74 -41.92 43.96
CA THR A 381 -28.76 -42.11 45.01
C THR A 381 -30.05 -41.25 44.95
N THR A 382 -31.13 -41.75 45.59
CA THR A 382 -32.46 -41.13 45.73
C THR A 382 -32.80 -40.71 47.17
N ALA A 383 -33.81 -39.82 47.36
CA ALA A 383 -34.90 -39.86 48.37
C ALA A 383 -35.71 -38.51 48.40
N PRO A 384 -36.90 -38.39 49.03
CA PRO A 384 -38.16 -38.96 48.51
C PRO A 384 -39.40 -38.04 48.66
N THR A 385 -40.49 -38.30 47.90
CA THR A 385 -41.86 -37.87 48.30
C THR A 385 -42.92 -38.91 47.89
N THR A 386 -43.90 -39.10 48.77
CA THR A 386 -45.00 -40.09 48.75
C THR A 386 -46.36 -39.36 48.83
N THR A 387 -47.52 -39.91 48.45
CA THR A 387 -47.96 -41.15 47.76
C THR A 387 -49.46 -40.98 47.43
N THR A 388 -50.04 -41.69 46.44
CA THR A 388 -51.38 -42.36 46.49
C THR A 388 -51.82 -42.93 45.12
N ALA A 389 -52.39 -44.14 45.13
CA ALA A 389 -52.91 -44.90 43.98
C ALA A 389 -54.43 -44.60 43.70
N ALA A 390 -55.18 -45.15 42.73
CA ALA A 390 -55.13 -46.48 42.11
C ALA A 390 -56.02 -46.61 40.84
N THR A 391 -55.57 -47.44 39.88
CA THR A 391 -56.28 -48.61 39.27
C THR A 391 -57.56 -48.44 38.43
N LEU A 392 -57.80 -49.15 37.30
CA LEU A 392 -56.99 -49.86 36.27
C LEU A 392 -57.93 -50.16 35.06
N ALA A 393 -57.43 -50.09 33.82
CA ALA A 393 -58.00 -50.74 32.61
C ALA A 393 -56.87 -50.96 31.56
N PRO A 394 -56.92 -51.99 30.70
CA PRO A 394 -55.76 -52.92 30.73
C PRO A 394 -54.96 -53.12 29.42
N THR A 395 -53.71 -53.59 29.62
CA THR A 395 -52.94 -54.52 28.76
C THR A 395 -52.40 -54.05 27.40
N SER A 396 -51.14 -53.61 27.38
CA SER A 396 -50.01 -54.41 26.83
C SER A 396 -48.68 -53.64 26.85
N THR A 397 -47.71 -54.12 27.63
CA THR A 397 -46.33 -54.53 27.23
C THR A 397 -45.76 -53.86 25.96
N ILE A 398 -44.59 -53.18 25.95
CA ILE A 398 -43.23 -53.67 26.32
C ILE A 398 -42.26 -52.47 26.57
N ALA A 399 -41.42 -52.59 27.62
CA ALA A 399 -40.05 -52.02 27.86
C ALA A 399 -39.73 -50.51 27.65
N PRO A 400 -38.71 -49.94 28.36
CA PRO A 400 -38.56 -48.49 28.52
C PRO A 400 -37.69 -47.77 27.47
N SER A 401 -38.01 -46.49 27.26
CA SER A 401 -37.13 -45.49 26.64
C SER A 401 -36.00 -45.09 27.61
N PRO A 402 -34.77 -44.82 27.14
CA PRO A 402 -33.74 -44.21 27.98
C PRO A 402 -34.10 -42.78 28.37
N SER A 403 -33.56 -42.34 29.51
CA SER A 403 -33.60 -40.97 30.02
C SER A 403 -32.95 -39.97 29.03
N PRO A 404 -33.34 -38.68 29.06
CA PRO A 404 -32.76 -37.69 28.17
C PRO A 404 -31.24 -37.54 28.39
N VAL A 405 -30.52 -37.38 27.28
CA VAL A 405 -29.10 -37.02 27.27
C VAL A 405 -28.92 -35.74 28.10
N ALA A 406 -28.00 -35.78 29.06
CA ALA A 406 -27.61 -34.59 29.80
C ALA A 406 -27.16 -33.52 28.80
N ILE A 407 -27.76 -32.34 28.86
CA ILE A 407 -27.28 -31.18 28.13
C ILE A 407 -25.85 -30.94 28.64
N THR A 408 -24.86 -31.19 27.78
CA THR A 408 -23.50 -30.72 28.04
C THR A 408 -23.58 -29.21 28.08
N GLU A 409 -23.51 -28.62 29.28
CA GLU A 409 -23.42 -27.17 29.41
C GLU A 409 -22.23 -26.71 28.55
N LEU A 410 -22.49 -25.83 27.58
CA LEU A 410 -21.43 -25.16 26.84
C LEU A 410 -20.48 -24.55 27.87
N PRO A 411 -19.17 -24.84 27.81
CA PRO A 411 -18.24 -24.44 28.86
C PRO A 411 -18.31 -22.92 29.03
N THR A 412 -18.61 -22.48 30.25
CA THR A 412 -18.64 -21.06 30.62
C THR A 412 -17.27 -20.45 30.30
N PRO A 413 -17.21 -19.18 29.83
CA PRO A 413 -15.93 -18.54 29.51
C PRO A 413 -14.97 -18.62 30.70
N PHE A 414 -13.79 -19.19 30.47
CA PHE A 414 -12.81 -19.41 31.53
C PHE A 414 -11.68 -18.40 31.39
N ILE A 415 -11.59 -17.48 32.36
CA ILE A 415 -10.49 -16.51 32.45
C ILE A 415 -9.34 -17.14 33.22
N SER A 416 -8.12 -17.03 32.69
CA SER A 416 -6.91 -17.48 33.38
C SER A 416 -5.74 -16.52 33.16
N THR A 417 -4.83 -16.48 34.12
CA THR A 417 -3.62 -15.65 34.05
C THR A 417 -2.48 -16.46 33.44
N ILE A 418 -1.95 -16.02 32.29
CA ILE A 418 -0.82 -16.66 31.58
C ILE A 418 0.54 -16.08 31.99
N GLY A 419 0.53 -14.97 32.71
CA GLY A 419 1.73 -14.22 33.05
C GLY A 419 1.45 -12.95 33.83
N GLN A 420 2.51 -12.19 34.05
CA GLN A 420 2.44 -10.84 34.58
C GLN A 420 3.36 -9.95 33.76
N SER A 421 2.97 -8.69 33.63
CA SER A 421 3.76 -7.62 33.03
C SER A 421 4.87 -7.14 33.97
N VAL A 422 5.72 -6.22 33.49
CA VAL A 422 6.85 -5.65 34.24
C VAL A 422 6.44 -5.09 35.62
N ASN A 423 5.29 -4.41 35.74
CA ASN A 423 4.79 -3.88 37.02
C ASN A 423 3.93 -4.89 37.81
N GLY A 424 3.80 -6.13 37.33
CA GLY A 424 3.03 -7.19 37.99
C GLY A 424 1.55 -7.26 37.59
N THR A 425 1.07 -6.47 36.62
CA THR A 425 -0.31 -6.54 36.13
C THR A 425 -0.54 -7.90 35.42
N PRO A 426 -1.57 -8.69 35.77
CA PRO A 426 -1.86 -9.96 35.12
C PRO A 426 -2.04 -9.84 33.61
N LEU A 427 -1.47 -10.79 32.86
CA LEU A 427 -1.85 -11.05 31.47
C LEU A 427 -2.94 -12.12 31.50
N GLU A 428 -4.14 -11.75 31.08
CA GLU A 428 -5.32 -12.62 31.09
C GLU A 428 -5.64 -13.16 29.70
N VAL A 429 -6.03 -14.43 29.65
CA VAL A 429 -6.64 -15.08 28.48
C VAL A 429 -8.04 -15.55 28.84
N VAL A 430 -8.98 -15.35 27.92
CA VAL A 430 -10.33 -15.88 28.01
C VAL A 430 -10.44 -17.06 27.06
N ARG A 431 -10.77 -18.22 27.60
CA ARG A 431 -11.03 -19.46 26.84
C ARG A 431 -12.53 -19.63 26.60
N LEU A 432 -12.88 -19.80 25.33
CA LEU A 432 -14.23 -19.98 24.82
C LEU A 432 -14.27 -21.26 23.98
N GLY A 433 -15.31 -22.07 24.14
CA GLY A 433 -15.39 -23.38 23.48
C GLY A 433 -14.46 -24.46 24.06
N SER A 434 -14.41 -25.61 23.40
CA SER A 434 -13.63 -26.77 23.85
C SER A 434 -13.17 -27.72 22.75
N GLY A 435 -13.18 -27.29 21.50
CA GLY A 435 -12.73 -28.12 20.38
C GLY A 435 -11.22 -28.34 20.35
N PRO A 436 -10.74 -29.37 19.62
CA PRO A 436 -9.33 -29.74 19.57
C PRO A 436 -8.43 -28.74 18.84
N LYS A 437 -8.95 -27.88 17.96
CA LYS A 437 -8.15 -26.87 17.24
C LYS A 437 -8.17 -25.55 18.00
N THR A 438 -6.99 -25.04 18.36
CA THR A 438 -6.86 -23.84 19.21
C THR A 438 -6.53 -22.62 18.37
N LEU A 439 -7.43 -21.64 18.32
CA LEU A 439 -7.22 -20.36 17.63
C LEU A 439 -6.98 -19.26 18.67
N VAL A 440 -5.87 -18.52 18.53
CA VAL A 440 -5.46 -17.50 19.50
C VAL A 440 -5.55 -16.10 18.89
N PHE A 441 -6.33 -15.21 19.50
CA PHE A 441 -6.46 -13.81 19.11
C PHE A 441 -5.90 -12.90 20.20
N ILE A 442 -5.01 -11.97 19.82
CA ILE A 442 -4.20 -11.20 20.76
C ILE A 442 -4.38 -9.70 20.49
N GLY A 443 -5.08 -9.02 21.40
CA GLY A 443 -5.20 -7.57 21.45
C GLY A 443 -4.09 -6.92 22.27
N GLY A 444 -3.88 -5.62 22.07
CA GLY A 444 -3.11 -4.80 23.00
C GLY A 444 -1.61 -5.06 23.08
N LEU A 445 -0.97 -5.64 22.06
CA LEU A 445 0.51 -5.73 22.02
C LEU A 445 1.16 -4.33 22.09
N HIS A 446 0.47 -3.33 21.52
CA HIS A 446 0.77 -1.90 21.66
C HIS A 446 -0.39 -1.16 22.35
N ALA A 447 -0.94 -1.70 23.45
CA ALA A 447 -2.18 -1.24 24.09
C ALA A 447 -2.27 0.30 24.31
N GLY A 448 -1.16 0.96 24.66
CA GLY A 448 -1.14 2.40 24.88
C GLY A 448 -1.28 3.23 23.59
N PHE A 449 -0.65 2.78 22.51
CA PHE A 449 -0.58 3.38 21.17
C PHE A 449 -1.81 3.02 20.34
N ALA A 450 -2.39 1.86 20.61
CA ALA A 450 -3.41 1.17 19.84
C ALA A 450 -4.60 0.70 20.72
N PRO A 451 -5.17 1.54 21.61
CA PRO A 451 -6.20 1.07 22.56
C PRO A 451 -7.45 0.48 21.89
N GLY A 452 -7.73 0.81 20.62
CA GLY A 452 -8.80 0.15 19.85
C GLY A 452 -8.61 -1.36 19.71
N THR A 453 -7.36 -1.87 19.72
CA THR A 453 -7.08 -3.32 19.68
C THR A 453 -7.51 -4.04 20.96
N VAL A 454 -7.40 -3.35 22.12
CA VAL A 454 -7.88 -3.83 23.41
C VAL A 454 -9.40 -3.77 23.46
N GLU A 455 -10.00 -2.68 22.97
CA GLU A 455 -11.46 -2.55 22.87
C GLU A 455 -12.07 -3.65 22.00
N LEU A 456 -11.50 -3.90 20.82
CA LEU A 456 -11.92 -4.97 19.91
C LEU A 456 -11.86 -6.36 20.57
N ALA A 457 -10.74 -6.69 21.21
CA ALA A 457 -10.58 -7.99 21.85
C ALA A 457 -11.57 -8.20 23.01
N ASN A 458 -11.85 -7.16 23.81
CA ASN A 458 -12.90 -7.23 24.84
C ASN A 458 -14.29 -7.39 24.21
N ARG A 459 -14.63 -6.63 23.17
CA ARG A 459 -15.92 -6.77 22.47
C ARG A 459 -16.12 -8.16 21.85
N MET A 460 -15.04 -8.81 21.38
CA MET A 460 -15.09 -10.20 20.91
C MET A 460 -15.34 -11.19 22.06
N VAL A 461 -14.69 -10.98 23.21
CA VAL A 461 -14.97 -11.76 24.43
C VAL A 461 -16.43 -11.62 24.85
N ASP A 462 -16.97 -10.40 24.89
CA ASP A 462 -18.36 -10.13 25.25
C ASP A 462 -19.32 -10.83 24.27
N TYR A 463 -19.11 -10.62 22.96
CA TYR A 463 -19.93 -11.22 21.90
C TYR A 463 -19.96 -12.75 21.98
N TYR A 464 -18.80 -13.42 22.03
CA TYR A 464 -18.75 -14.88 22.06
C TYR A 464 -19.13 -15.47 23.42
N THR A 465 -19.04 -14.71 24.51
CA THR A 465 -19.63 -15.09 25.82
C THR A 465 -21.14 -15.18 25.73
N GLU A 466 -21.79 -14.23 25.05
CA GLU A 466 -23.24 -14.25 24.83
C GLU A 466 -23.65 -15.24 23.72
N ASN A 467 -22.76 -15.51 22.76
CA ASN A 467 -23.02 -16.30 21.55
C ASN A 467 -22.13 -17.54 21.44
N LEU A 468 -21.91 -18.30 22.53
CA LEU A 468 -21.04 -19.49 22.56
C LEU A 468 -21.36 -20.52 21.46
N ALA A 469 -22.61 -20.63 21.04
CA ALA A 469 -23.04 -21.54 19.97
C ALA A 469 -22.59 -21.13 18.55
N ALA A 470 -22.02 -19.92 18.37
CA ALA A 470 -21.41 -19.47 17.12
C ALA A 470 -19.97 -19.97 16.94
N ILE A 471 -19.34 -20.50 18.00
CA ILE A 471 -18.02 -21.14 17.91
C ILE A 471 -18.25 -22.59 17.44
N PRO A 472 -17.61 -23.04 16.34
CA PRO A 472 -17.72 -24.43 15.89
C PRO A 472 -17.19 -25.41 16.96
N PRO A 473 -17.80 -26.60 17.12
CA PRO A 473 -17.38 -27.57 18.14
C PRO A 473 -15.95 -28.10 17.96
N GLU A 474 -15.36 -27.93 16.78
CA GLU A 474 -13.97 -28.23 16.44
C GLU A 474 -12.97 -27.21 17.02
N ILE A 475 -13.44 -26.01 17.42
CA ILE A 475 -12.62 -24.88 17.82
C ILE A 475 -12.61 -24.68 19.36
N THR A 476 -11.42 -24.42 19.90
CA THR A 476 -11.21 -23.64 21.13
C THR A 476 -10.74 -22.25 20.72
N LEU A 477 -11.49 -21.21 21.09
CA LEU A 477 -11.15 -19.81 20.84
C LEU A 477 -10.50 -19.21 22.11
N LEU A 478 -9.27 -18.75 21.99
CA LEU A 478 -8.52 -18.09 23.06
C LEU A 478 -8.34 -16.61 22.72
N ILE A 479 -8.84 -15.71 23.56
CA ILE A 479 -8.68 -14.26 23.37
C ILE A 479 -7.87 -13.68 24.51
N ILE A 480 -6.78 -12.97 24.18
CA ILE A 480 -5.94 -12.21 25.12
C ILE A 480 -6.29 -10.72 24.91
N PRO A 481 -7.04 -10.07 25.83
CA PRO A 481 -7.53 -8.71 25.58
C PRO A 481 -6.43 -7.64 25.56
N SER A 482 -5.38 -7.81 26.36
CA SER A 482 -4.24 -6.89 26.42
C SER A 482 -2.92 -7.61 26.72
N ALA A 483 -2.09 -7.75 25.70
CA ALA A 483 -0.73 -8.28 25.81
C ALA A 483 0.27 -7.32 26.52
N ASN A 484 -0.01 -6.01 26.57
CA ASN A 484 0.86 -5.00 27.18
C ASN A 484 0.05 -4.09 28.15
N PRO A 485 -0.48 -4.63 29.26
CA PRO A 485 -1.41 -3.91 30.14
C PRO A 485 -0.80 -2.70 30.86
N ASP A 486 0.53 -2.67 30.99
CA ASP A 486 1.28 -1.58 31.62
C ASP A 486 1.60 -0.41 30.68
N SER A 487 1.30 -0.53 29.39
CA SER A 487 1.65 0.50 28.40
C SER A 487 0.88 1.81 28.63
N PRO A 488 1.55 2.97 28.67
CA PRO A 488 0.88 4.25 28.93
C PRO A 488 -0.05 4.62 27.77
N ARG A 489 -1.30 5.00 28.08
CA ARG A 489 -2.32 5.38 27.09
C ARG A 489 -1.93 6.67 26.33
N ALA A 490 -1.20 6.50 25.23
CA ALA A 490 -0.70 7.54 24.36
C ALA A 490 -0.95 7.18 22.88
N PRO A 491 -2.19 7.31 22.38
CA PRO A 491 -2.59 6.81 21.07
C PRO A 491 -1.77 7.43 19.93
N GLY A 492 -1.23 6.60 19.04
CA GLY A 492 -0.38 7.05 17.93
C GLY A 492 1.00 7.62 18.32
N GLN A 493 1.39 7.58 19.60
CA GLN A 493 2.68 8.10 20.09
C GLN A 493 3.58 6.96 20.57
N LEU A 494 4.90 7.06 20.32
CA LEU A 494 5.88 6.01 20.63
C LEU A 494 5.78 5.49 22.08
N ALA A 495 5.54 6.37 23.05
CA ALA A 495 5.39 6.00 24.46
C ALA A 495 4.37 4.87 24.69
N GLY A 496 3.25 4.86 23.98
CA GLY A 496 2.22 3.82 24.10
C GLY A 496 2.51 2.52 23.34
N ARG A 497 3.63 2.43 22.62
CA ARG A 497 4.08 1.17 22.03
C ARG A 497 4.91 0.35 23.00
N LEU A 498 5.55 1.02 23.95
CA LEU A 498 6.53 0.43 24.85
C LEU A 498 5.83 -0.15 26.10
N ASN A 499 6.39 -1.20 26.67
CA ASN A 499 6.08 -1.64 28.04
C ASN A 499 6.79 -0.74 29.07
N ALA A 500 6.64 -1.04 30.36
CA ALA A 500 7.24 -0.23 31.43
C ALA A 500 8.79 -0.21 31.45
N ASN A 501 9.46 -1.16 30.77
CA ASN A 501 10.92 -1.16 30.59
C ASN A 501 11.38 -0.34 29.37
N GLY A 502 10.47 0.25 28.58
CA GLY A 502 10.82 0.95 27.35
C GLY A 502 11.03 0.03 26.14
N VAL A 503 10.49 -1.19 26.17
CA VAL A 503 10.64 -2.21 25.12
C VAL A 503 9.39 -2.31 24.26
N ASP A 504 9.53 -2.34 22.93
CA ASP A 504 8.44 -2.69 22.02
C ASP A 504 8.28 -4.21 22.03
N LEU A 505 7.15 -4.70 22.55
CA LEU A 505 6.91 -6.15 22.70
C LEU A 505 6.93 -6.90 21.36
N ASN A 506 6.65 -6.23 20.22
CA ASN A 506 6.78 -6.83 18.89
C ASN A 506 8.22 -6.77 18.33
N ARG A 507 9.21 -6.46 19.18
CA ARG A 507 10.65 -6.46 18.86
C ARG A 507 11.48 -7.31 19.81
N ASN A 508 10.83 -8.01 20.75
CA ASN A 508 11.48 -8.83 21.79
C ASN A 508 11.45 -10.35 21.49
N TRP A 509 11.09 -10.78 20.27
CA TRP A 509 11.06 -12.20 19.90
C TRP A 509 12.39 -12.64 19.26
N ASP A 510 12.67 -13.94 19.20
CA ASP A 510 14.00 -14.46 18.79
C ASP A 510 14.32 -14.32 17.30
N CYS A 511 13.30 -14.22 16.43
CA CYS A 511 13.51 -14.14 14.99
C CYS A 511 14.35 -12.92 14.59
N ARG A 512 15.60 -13.16 14.19
CA ARG A 512 16.57 -12.12 13.81
C ARG A 512 16.60 -10.98 14.84
N TRP A 513 16.67 -11.31 16.12
CA TRP A 513 16.55 -10.31 17.19
C TRP A 513 17.69 -9.27 17.19
N LEU A 514 17.38 -8.01 17.53
CA LEU A 514 18.36 -6.94 17.79
C LEU A 514 17.96 -6.14 19.04
N ALA A 515 18.94 -5.71 19.82
CA ALA A 515 18.73 -4.91 21.04
C ALA A 515 18.16 -3.50 20.77
N ASN A 516 18.48 -2.89 19.63
CA ASN A 516 17.95 -1.59 19.21
C ASN A 516 17.68 -1.61 17.69
N PRO A 517 16.55 -2.20 17.26
CA PRO A 517 16.23 -2.34 15.85
C PRO A 517 15.81 -0.99 15.23
N PRO A 518 16.25 -0.65 14.01
CA PRO A 518 15.91 0.62 13.38
C PRO A 518 14.40 0.69 13.06
N TRP A 519 13.80 1.85 13.35
CA TRP A 519 12.40 2.13 13.06
C TRP A 519 12.26 2.78 11.68
N GLY A 520 12.26 1.96 10.63
CA GLY A 520 12.22 2.43 9.24
C GLY A 520 13.56 2.98 8.74
N SER A 521 13.51 3.85 7.72
CA SER A 521 14.68 4.33 6.98
C SER A 521 15.36 5.59 7.55
N GLN A 522 15.10 5.93 8.82
CA GLN A 522 15.72 7.06 9.51
C GLN A 522 16.35 6.65 10.85
N GLU A 523 17.28 7.46 11.33
CA GLU A 523 17.97 7.30 12.62
C GLU A 523 16.96 7.28 13.77
N ALA A 524 16.64 6.08 14.25
CA ALA A 524 15.62 5.87 15.27
C ALA A 524 16.19 6.08 16.68
N VAL A 525 15.50 6.89 17.49
CA VAL A 525 15.71 6.91 18.94
C VAL A 525 14.75 5.91 19.58
N GLU A 526 15.31 4.76 19.92
CA GLU A 526 14.90 3.83 20.99
C GLU A 526 13.40 3.49 21.10
N GLY A 527 12.99 2.48 20.33
CA GLY A 527 12.19 1.39 20.89
C GLY A 527 13.11 0.19 21.04
N MET A 528 13.59 -0.09 22.26
CA MET A 528 14.53 -1.20 22.46
C MET A 528 13.85 -2.53 22.16
N GLY A 529 14.61 -3.48 21.60
CA GLY A 529 14.18 -4.89 21.47
C GLY A 529 14.29 -5.67 22.78
N GLY A 530 14.64 -5.01 23.90
CA GLY A 530 14.95 -5.63 25.19
C GLY A 530 16.44 -5.90 25.38
N THR A 531 16.79 -6.67 26.41
CA THR A 531 18.20 -7.04 26.69
C THR A 531 18.62 -8.35 26.03
N ALA A 532 17.65 -9.17 25.64
CA ALA A 532 17.77 -10.46 24.96
C ALA A 532 16.40 -10.79 24.33
N PRO A 533 16.30 -11.72 23.37
CA PRO A 533 15.00 -12.25 22.98
C PRO A 533 14.30 -12.90 24.19
N PHE A 534 12.99 -12.69 24.28
CA PHE A 534 12.12 -13.06 25.41
C PHE A 534 12.59 -12.50 26.78
N SER A 535 13.30 -11.35 26.80
CA SER A 535 13.68 -10.69 28.06
C SER A 535 12.46 -10.18 28.82
N GLU A 536 11.44 -9.70 28.12
CA GLU A 536 10.26 -9.11 28.73
C GLU A 536 9.31 -10.19 29.25
N PRO A 537 8.78 -10.03 30.48
CA PRO A 537 7.93 -11.05 31.09
C PRO A 537 6.62 -11.24 30.31
N GLU A 538 6.07 -10.19 29.69
CA GLU A 538 4.91 -10.27 28.80
C GLU A 538 5.17 -11.22 27.62
N VAL A 539 6.25 -10.97 26.88
CA VAL A 539 6.60 -11.68 25.65
C VAL A 539 6.96 -13.13 25.92
N ARG A 540 7.71 -13.40 27.00
CA ARG A 540 8.01 -14.76 27.46
C ARG A 540 6.75 -15.54 27.90
N SER A 541 5.79 -14.88 28.54
CA SER A 541 4.52 -15.53 28.90
C SER A 541 3.66 -15.82 27.67
N LEU A 542 3.59 -14.89 26.72
CA LEU A 542 2.88 -15.10 25.45
C LEU A 542 3.50 -16.24 24.64
N SER A 543 4.82 -16.24 24.42
CA SER A 543 5.51 -17.26 23.63
C SER A 543 5.35 -18.66 24.24
N ASN A 544 5.54 -18.79 25.56
CA ASN A 544 5.38 -20.05 26.27
C ASN A 544 3.93 -20.55 26.23
N PHE A 545 2.96 -19.65 26.39
CA PHE A 545 1.54 -20.00 26.34
C PHE A 545 1.13 -20.49 24.95
N ILE A 546 1.42 -19.73 23.90
CA ILE A 546 1.02 -20.05 22.51
C ILE A 546 1.56 -21.43 22.09
N VAL A 547 2.83 -21.72 22.39
CA VAL A 547 3.43 -23.04 22.09
C VAL A 547 2.83 -24.14 22.97
N ALA A 548 2.61 -23.89 24.27
CA ALA A 548 2.03 -24.89 25.18
C ALA A 548 0.53 -25.16 24.95
N GLN A 549 -0.15 -24.39 24.11
CA GLN A 549 -1.53 -24.64 23.67
C GLN A 549 -1.63 -25.38 22.33
N GLU A 550 -0.49 -25.75 21.71
CA GLU A 550 -0.44 -26.37 20.37
C GLU A 550 -1.30 -25.58 19.36
N SER A 551 -1.12 -24.26 19.39
CA SER A 551 -1.98 -23.30 18.68
C SER A 551 -2.04 -23.59 17.18
N THR A 552 -3.25 -23.76 16.64
CA THR A 552 -3.52 -24.02 15.23
C THR A 552 -3.31 -22.78 14.37
N ALA A 553 -3.64 -21.59 14.90
CA ALA A 553 -3.32 -20.30 14.29
C ALA A 553 -3.31 -19.16 15.34
N VAL A 554 -2.57 -18.09 15.05
CA VAL A 554 -2.42 -16.92 15.93
C VAL A 554 -2.64 -15.60 15.17
N ILE A 555 -3.53 -14.76 15.67
CA ILE A 555 -3.89 -13.48 15.05
C ILE A 555 -3.60 -12.35 16.05
N PHE A 556 -2.70 -11.42 15.70
CA PHE A 556 -2.43 -10.23 16.51
C PHE A 556 -3.21 -9.03 15.97
N TRP A 557 -4.14 -8.48 16.75
CA TRP A 557 -4.70 -7.16 16.47
C TRP A 557 -3.70 -6.09 16.93
N GLN A 558 -3.08 -5.41 15.96
CA GLN A 558 -2.17 -4.28 16.16
C GLN A 558 -2.77 -3.02 15.49
N ALA A 559 -2.29 -1.82 15.79
CA ALA A 559 -2.73 -0.61 15.06
C ALA A 559 -1.59 0.09 14.31
N LYS A 560 -2.00 1.04 13.47
CA LYS A 560 -1.39 1.33 12.18
C LYS A 560 -0.95 2.78 12.04
N SER A 561 0.25 3.05 11.53
CA SER A 561 0.64 4.41 11.06
C SER A 561 0.44 4.63 9.54
N ALA A 562 0.50 3.58 8.72
CA ALA A 562 0.19 3.58 7.28
C ALA A 562 -0.34 2.20 6.81
N GLU A 563 -1.03 2.12 5.66
CA GLU A 563 -1.96 1.03 5.28
C GLU A 563 -1.38 -0.40 5.09
N GLY A 564 -2.13 -1.41 5.55
CA GLY A 564 -1.98 -2.85 5.21
C GLY A 564 -2.22 -3.80 6.40
N LEU A 565 -2.59 -5.06 6.17
CA LEU A 565 -2.25 -6.17 7.10
C LEU A 565 -0.76 -6.48 6.95
N VAL A 566 -0.14 -7.01 8.00
CA VAL A 566 1.26 -7.49 7.96
C VAL A 566 1.29 -8.94 8.41
N SER A 567 1.46 -9.85 7.45
CA SER A 567 2.04 -11.16 7.68
C SER A 567 3.52 -11.07 7.26
N PRO A 568 4.44 -11.81 7.91
CA PRO A 568 5.77 -11.26 8.14
C PRO A 568 6.80 -11.75 7.11
N GLY A 569 8.08 -11.44 7.36
CA GLY A 569 9.18 -11.86 6.49
C GLY A 569 9.62 -13.31 6.74
N GLU A 570 10.79 -13.66 6.22
CA GLU A 570 11.38 -14.98 6.45
C GLU A 570 12.36 -14.97 7.63
N CYS A 571 12.03 -15.61 8.75
CA CYS A 571 13.04 -15.96 9.76
C CYS A 571 14.07 -16.96 9.22
N VAL A 572 13.60 -17.86 8.36
CA VAL A 572 14.35 -18.91 7.67
C VAL A 572 13.80 -18.97 6.23
N GLU A 573 14.65 -19.21 5.23
CA GLU A 573 14.24 -19.26 3.81
C GLU A 573 13.11 -20.30 3.60
N GLY A 574 11.99 -19.91 2.98
CA GLY A 574 10.96 -20.80 2.45
C GLY A 574 9.79 -21.18 3.37
N ALA A 575 9.49 -20.42 4.43
CA ALA A 575 8.32 -20.67 5.30
C ALA A 575 7.12 -19.76 4.96
N SER A 576 6.14 -20.27 4.19
CA SER A 576 4.94 -19.53 3.78
C SER A 576 3.63 -20.12 4.34
N ILE A 577 3.65 -20.60 5.59
CA ILE A 577 2.50 -21.31 6.20
C ILE A 577 1.34 -20.38 6.59
N SER A 578 1.61 -19.08 6.74
CA SER A 578 0.61 -18.07 7.15
C SER A 578 -0.16 -17.44 5.99
N GLN A 579 0.16 -17.83 4.75
CA GLN A 579 -0.50 -17.33 3.54
C GLN A 579 -2.00 -17.63 3.55
N ASP A 580 -2.38 -18.89 3.78
CA ASP A 580 -3.80 -19.31 3.75
C ASP A 580 -4.60 -18.64 4.87
N LEU A 581 -4.03 -18.53 6.08
CA LEU A 581 -4.61 -17.77 7.20
C LEU A 581 -4.82 -16.29 6.85
N ALA A 582 -3.85 -15.66 6.20
CA ALA A 582 -3.94 -14.28 5.77
C ALA A 582 -4.98 -14.06 4.66
N ASP A 583 -5.08 -14.98 3.70
CA ASP A 583 -6.05 -14.92 2.61
C ASP A 583 -7.48 -15.16 3.09
N VAL A 584 -7.69 -16.04 4.08
CA VAL A 584 -9.00 -16.23 4.73
C VAL A 584 -9.42 -14.97 5.51
N TYR A 585 -8.53 -14.41 6.34
CA TYR A 585 -8.82 -13.23 7.14
C TYR A 585 -9.04 -11.98 6.27
N GLY A 586 -8.16 -11.79 5.27
CA GLY A 586 -8.24 -10.69 4.31
C GLY A 586 -9.42 -10.82 3.34
N GLY A 587 -9.77 -12.04 2.92
CA GLY A 587 -10.91 -12.29 2.04
C GLY A 587 -12.28 -11.99 2.69
N ALA A 588 -12.35 -12.05 4.02
CA ALA A 588 -13.54 -11.73 4.79
C ALA A 588 -13.70 -10.24 5.13
N THR A 589 -12.75 -9.37 4.74
CA THR A 589 -12.70 -7.97 5.16
C THR A 589 -12.23 -7.00 4.06
N ASP A 590 -12.40 -5.69 4.28
CA ASP A 590 -11.74 -4.65 3.47
C ASP A 590 -10.24 -4.47 3.86
N TYR A 591 -9.71 -5.28 4.79
CA TYR A 591 -8.29 -5.23 5.14
C TYR A 591 -7.44 -5.85 4.03
N ARG A 592 -6.76 -5.00 3.27
CA ARG A 592 -5.79 -5.44 2.27
C ARG A 592 -4.64 -6.19 2.93
N VAL A 593 -4.55 -7.50 2.66
CA VAL A 593 -3.31 -8.26 2.82
C VAL A 593 -2.25 -7.56 1.97
N ALA A 594 -1.13 -7.17 2.59
CA ALA A 594 -0.05 -6.55 1.83
C ALA A 594 0.54 -7.57 0.84
N ASP A 595 0.98 -7.09 -0.31
CA ASP A 595 1.66 -7.92 -1.31
C ASP A 595 2.95 -8.47 -0.69
N PHE A 596 2.95 -9.77 -0.37
CA PHE A 596 3.96 -10.39 0.48
C PHE A 596 5.38 -10.11 -0.05
N GLU A 597 5.61 -10.35 -1.35
CA GLU A 597 6.88 -10.10 -2.04
C GLU A 597 7.39 -8.64 -1.91
N ALA A 598 6.50 -7.67 -1.70
CA ALA A 598 6.86 -6.26 -1.57
C ALA A 598 7.33 -5.86 -0.16
N LEU A 599 7.01 -6.65 0.89
CA LEU A 599 7.43 -6.40 2.27
C LEU A 599 8.54 -7.35 2.78
N VAL A 600 8.74 -8.55 2.19
CA VAL A 600 9.82 -9.49 2.61
C VAL A 600 11.22 -8.85 2.52
N ASN A 601 11.41 -7.89 1.62
CA ASN A 601 12.69 -7.18 1.46
C ASN A 601 13.00 -6.14 2.56
N THR A 602 12.12 -5.98 3.55
CA THR A 602 12.39 -5.23 4.78
C THR A 602 12.51 -6.21 5.95
N GLU A 603 13.75 -6.39 6.44
CA GLU A 603 14.06 -7.25 7.58
C GLU A 603 13.43 -6.69 8.86
N VAL A 604 12.45 -7.41 9.43
CA VAL A 604 11.76 -7.03 10.67
C VAL A 604 12.32 -7.82 11.85
N PHE A 605 13.30 -7.21 12.53
CA PHE A 605 14.00 -7.80 13.66
C PHE A 605 13.07 -8.00 14.87
N GLY A 606 13.06 -9.20 15.44
CA GLY A 606 12.39 -9.55 16.69
C GLY A 606 10.86 -9.59 16.66
N ASP A 607 10.26 -9.81 15.48
CA ASP A 607 8.81 -9.82 15.27
C ASP A 607 8.12 -11.14 15.70
N ALA A 608 6.93 -11.02 16.29
CA ALA A 608 6.20 -12.12 16.91
C ALA A 608 5.66 -13.14 15.90
N THR A 609 5.01 -12.65 14.85
CA THR A 609 4.44 -13.50 13.78
C THR A 609 5.54 -14.25 13.05
N ASN A 610 6.64 -13.56 12.75
CA ASN A 610 7.87 -14.10 12.20
C ASN A 610 8.33 -15.35 12.99
N TRP A 611 8.47 -15.20 14.30
CA TRP A 611 8.93 -16.29 15.15
C TRP A 611 7.94 -17.47 15.18
N LEU A 612 6.64 -17.23 15.24
CA LEU A 612 5.62 -18.28 15.23
C LEU A 612 5.62 -19.09 13.93
N ASP A 613 5.74 -18.44 12.78
CA ASP A 613 5.89 -19.10 11.48
C ASP A 613 7.11 -20.03 11.48
N SER A 614 8.22 -19.61 12.10
CA SER A 614 9.42 -20.45 12.26
C SER A 614 9.24 -21.63 13.22
N GLN A 615 8.24 -21.59 14.11
CA GLN A 615 7.84 -22.72 14.96
C GLN A 615 6.83 -23.67 14.27
N GLY A 616 6.41 -23.37 13.03
CA GLY A 616 5.37 -24.13 12.34
C GLY A 616 3.94 -23.73 12.73
N ILE A 617 3.74 -22.59 13.39
CA ILE A 617 2.44 -22.09 13.83
C ILE A 617 2.04 -20.91 12.92
N PRO A 618 0.99 -21.05 12.08
CA PRO A 618 0.51 -19.96 11.23
C PRO A 618 0.13 -18.71 12.05
N ALA A 619 0.73 -17.55 11.73
CA ALA A 619 0.51 -16.31 12.45
C ALA A 619 0.45 -15.06 11.57
N ILE A 620 -0.50 -14.16 11.85
CA ILE A 620 -0.69 -12.89 11.12
C ILE A 620 -0.85 -11.69 12.06
N SER A 621 -0.40 -10.50 11.64
CA SER A 621 -0.67 -9.23 12.34
C SER A 621 -1.68 -8.38 11.55
N VAL A 622 -2.87 -8.26 12.13
CA VAL A 622 -3.99 -7.46 11.61
C VAL A 622 -3.82 -6.02 12.06
N LEU A 623 -3.41 -5.12 11.16
CA LEU A 623 -3.29 -3.70 11.49
C LEU A 623 -4.65 -2.99 11.34
N ILE A 624 -5.34 -2.79 12.46
CA ILE A 624 -6.63 -2.08 12.52
C ILE A 624 -6.52 -0.66 11.93
N LYS A 625 -7.59 -0.19 11.29
CA LYS A 625 -7.57 1.02 10.45
C LYS A 625 -7.19 2.30 11.23
N GLU A 626 -7.52 2.38 12.52
CA GLU A 626 -7.28 3.51 13.42
C GLU A 626 -6.66 3.09 14.77
N TYR A 627 -6.11 4.03 15.54
CA TYR A 627 -5.53 3.74 16.87
C TYR A 627 -6.57 3.49 17.96
N THR A 628 -7.71 4.18 17.89
CA THR A 628 -8.69 4.31 18.98
C THR A 628 -10.06 3.74 18.65
N ALA A 629 -10.29 3.31 17.41
CA ALA A 629 -11.56 2.77 16.95
C ALA A 629 -11.31 1.56 16.05
N THR A 630 -12.27 0.66 16.02
CA THR A 630 -12.23 -0.58 15.22
C THR A 630 -13.57 -0.83 14.57
N ASP A 631 -13.55 -1.27 13.32
CA ASP A 631 -14.72 -1.87 12.71
C ASP A 631 -14.90 -3.28 13.32
N PHE A 632 -15.86 -3.40 14.24
CA PHE A 632 -16.13 -4.65 14.92
C PHE A 632 -16.81 -5.67 14.01
N GLU A 633 -17.69 -5.23 13.11
CA GLU A 633 -18.46 -6.14 12.23
C GLU A 633 -17.53 -6.75 11.17
N GLU A 634 -16.63 -5.96 10.57
CA GLU A 634 -15.58 -6.50 9.69
C GLU A 634 -14.70 -7.52 10.42
N ASN A 635 -14.20 -7.18 11.61
CA ASN A 635 -13.33 -8.08 12.36
C ASN A 635 -14.08 -9.34 12.85
N LEU A 636 -15.38 -9.24 13.15
CA LEU A 636 -16.21 -10.37 13.56
C LEU A 636 -16.39 -11.36 12.40
N ALA A 637 -16.77 -10.87 11.22
CA ALA A 637 -16.86 -11.68 10.01
C ALA A 637 -15.52 -12.38 9.68
N ALA A 638 -14.38 -11.73 9.96
CA ALA A 638 -13.05 -12.32 9.80
C ALA A 638 -12.75 -13.44 10.80
N VAL A 639 -13.10 -13.25 12.08
CA VAL A 639 -12.96 -14.30 13.11
C VAL A 639 -13.84 -15.50 12.75
N GLU A 640 -15.09 -15.27 12.34
CA GLU A 640 -16.00 -16.32 11.88
C GLU A 640 -15.46 -17.07 10.66
N ALA A 641 -14.91 -16.36 9.66
CA ALA A 641 -14.30 -16.98 8.49
C ALA A 641 -13.09 -17.86 8.84
N VAL A 642 -12.20 -17.41 9.73
CA VAL A 642 -11.06 -18.20 10.21
C VAL A 642 -11.52 -19.41 11.02
N MET A 643 -12.51 -19.25 11.91
CA MET A 643 -13.08 -20.39 12.65
C MET A 643 -13.70 -21.42 11.69
N GLN A 644 -14.45 -20.99 10.68
CA GLN A 644 -15.04 -21.88 9.68
C GLN A 644 -13.98 -22.57 8.81
N PHE A 645 -12.91 -21.87 8.42
CA PHE A 645 -11.81 -22.46 7.66
C PHE A 645 -11.18 -23.62 8.45
N TYR A 646 -10.70 -23.37 9.66
CA TYR A 646 -10.06 -24.39 10.48
C TYR A 646 -11.02 -25.49 10.97
N ALA A 647 -12.31 -25.20 11.18
CA ALA A 647 -13.29 -26.24 11.51
C ALA A 647 -13.52 -27.22 10.35
N ASN A 648 -13.45 -26.75 9.10
CA ASN A 648 -13.69 -27.57 7.90
C ASN A 648 -12.44 -28.31 7.37
N GLU A 649 -11.24 -27.91 7.77
CA GLU A 649 -10.04 -28.71 7.49
C GLU A 649 -10.12 -30.08 8.16
N GLU A 650 -9.96 -31.16 7.39
CA GLU A 650 -9.88 -32.52 7.93
C GLU A 650 -8.76 -32.62 8.97
N VAL A 651 -9.04 -33.28 10.10
CA VAL A 651 -8.01 -33.57 11.11
C VAL A 651 -7.09 -34.63 10.51
N GLY A 652 -5.90 -34.23 10.08
CA GLY A 652 -4.89 -35.15 9.55
C GLY A 652 -4.49 -36.21 10.58
N GLU A 653 -4.53 -37.48 10.17
CA GLU A 653 -4.04 -38.65 10.93
C GLU A 653 -2.51 -38.73 10.98
#